data_AF-A0A2P7YVD6-F1
#
_entry.id   AF-A0A2P7YVD6-F1
#
_cell.length_a   1.000
_cell.length_b   1.000
_cell.length_c   1.000
_cell.angle_alpha   90.00
_cell.angle_beta   90.00
_cell.angle_gamma   90.00
#
_symmetry.space_group_name_H-M   'P 1'
#
loop_
_entity.id
_entity.type
_entity.pdbx_description
1 polymer ?
#
loop_
_entity_poly.entity_id
_entity_poly.type
_entity_poly.pdbx_seq_one_letter_code
_entity_poly.pdbx_strand_id
1 'polypeptide(L)'
;MYVSLSLILLNFCVVSALEYFNNSSSFGYLNHTNATYYNYTNTISSDDFVYRGVALGGWLVLEPYITPSLFLPFNETSRNSSDIPKDEYHFCKELGSEEASARLKEHWDTFYNELDFEDIKNYGLNMVRIPVGYWSFQTLDGDPYVQGAQEYLDKAIEWASNHDLKVWIDLHGAPNSQNGFDNSGLFRANEPGWQDKTKYVNLTRLVLQEIYAKYGSAEFSEKYNDTILGIEVLNEPMGPKLSMLKLKDFYNQAYIDAREIQDTNNTIVFHDAFQEAGYWNHFRNNNSNTDSITRNYNILIDHHHYEVFGVGQLNSSIAEHIDNIKNYASGIEKELKYHPAVVGEWSAALTDCTPWLNSVNWGTRWEGTSPYDNDPIKLKDVDCLNINNYQKWTKKHKRDTRKFIEIQLDQYEAKANGWIFWCYKTERSTEITTRMTKSVNVAIIGAGVVGSAFINQLANLKAPVALNVVYLARSSKEAIFSKDYQSVDLKSYKTSPAQPVLPLDELTSFLAAAKKPTILVDNTSNTTLADYYPKFVEAGISIATPNKKAFSSDLATWNDIFNKSAAPNGGLVYHEATVGAGLPIIGPLRDLVLTGDKVEKIEGILSGSLSYVFNTLSTSEKSDKKFSDVVKVAKDLGYLEPDPRDDLNGMDFARKVTILARIAGFEVESPTSFAVDSLVPQPLESLATGAEFLEKLPEYDSDFQKRKDDALAENKVLRYVGQVDFKANKVSVGIAKYDFDHPFASLKGSDNVVSIKTERYPNPLIIQGAGAGAEVTAHGVLADAIKIAERIAN
;
A
#
# COMPACT_ATOMS: atom_id res chain seq x y z
N MET A 1 -32.52 -23.36 -9.58
CA MET A 1 -32.87 -21.93 -9.54
C MET A 1 -31.66 -21.18 -10.06
N TYR A 2 -31.75 -20.67 -11.28
CA TYR A 2 -30.65 -20.13 -12.09
C TYR A 2 -30.62 -18.58 -11.99
N VAL A 3 -29.42 -18.00 -12.17
CA VAL A 3 -29.10 -16.58 -12.45
C VAL A 3 -29.15 -15.59 -11.27
N SER A 4 -27.96 -15.20 -10.77
CA SER A 4 -27.41 -13.83 -10.83
C SER A 4 -26.33 -13.65 -9.74
N LEU A 5 -25.15 -13.14 -10.14
CA LEU A 5 -24.20 -12.28 -9.40
C LEU A 5 -22.75 -12.67 -9.72
N SER A 6 -22.22 -11.92 -10.70
CA SER A 6 -20.79 -11.74 -10.92
C SER A 6 -20.33 -10.62 -9.98
N LEU A 7 -19.42 -10.87 -9.03
CA LEU A 7 -18.72 -9.80 -8.28
C LEU A 7 -17.42 -10.29 -7.60
N ILE A 8 -16.30 -9.88 -8.21
CA ILE A 8 -15.05 -9.29 -7.66
C ILE A 8 -14.49 -9.92 -6.35
N LEU A 9 -13.35 -10.60 -6.52
CA LEU A 9 -12.93 -11.81 -5.81
C LEU A 9 -11.63 -11.59 -4.99
N LEU A 10 -11.83 -11.09 -3.77
CA LEU A 10 -11.02 -11.39 -2.57
C LEU A 10 -11.91 -11.25 -1.31
N ASN A 11 -13.00 -10.48 -1.42
CA ASN A 11 -14.15 -10.49 -0.50
C ASN A 11 -14.87 -11.86 -0.34
N PHE A 12 -14.69 -12.82 -1.24
CA PHE A 12 -15.51 -14.04 -1.23
C PHE A 12 -14.75 -15.30 -0.76
N CYS A 13 -13.42 -15.34 -0.88
CA CYS A 13 -12.44 -16.15 -0.13
C CYS A 13 -12.87 -16.74 1.24
N VAL A 14 -12.32 -16.12 2.26
CA VAL A 14 -12.43 -16.62 3.62
C VAL A 14 -13.73 -16.10 4.25
N VAL A 15 -14.11 -14.86 3.93
CA VAL A 15 -15.24 -14.14 4.58
C VAL A 15 -16.63 -14.65 4.18
N SER A 16 -16.89 -14.99 2.91
CA SER A 16 -18.23 -15.50 2.51
C SER A 16 -18.45 -16.98 2.86
N ALA A 17 -17.38 -17.76 3.01
CA ALA A 17 -17.46 -19.09 3.61
C ALA A 17 -17.85 -18.97 5.10
N LEU A 18 -17.22 -18.05 5.84
CA LEU A 18 -17.53 -17.77 7.24
C LEU A 18 -19.01 -17.34 7.47
N GLU A 19 -19.62 -16.56 6.55
CA GLU A 19 -21.04 -16.16 6.67
C GLU A 19 -22.05 -17.30 6.40
N TYR A 20 -21.71 -18.31 5.60
CA TYR A 20 -22.63 -19.42 5.26
C TYR A 20 -22.76 -20.45 6.41
N PHE A 21 -21.77 -20.52 7.32
CA PHE A 21 -21.71 -21.51 8.41
C PHE A 21 -22.35 -21.06 9.73
N ASN A 22 -22.86 -19.82 9.83
CA ASN A 22 -23.61 -19.35 11.00
C ASN A 22 -25.02 -19.99 11.16
N ASN A 23 -25.37 -21.00 10.35
CA ASN A 23 -26.71 -21.61 10.34
C ASN A 23 -26.77 -23.13 10.52
N SER A 24 -25.72 -23.78 11.03
CA SER A 24 -25.79 -25.20 11.41
C SER A 24 -25.10 -25.51 12.73
N SER A 25 -25.71 -25.09 13.83
CA SER A 25 -25.32 -25.50 15.18
C SER A 25 -26.17 -26.68 15.66
N SER A 26 -25.65 -27.89 15.49
CA SER A 26 -25.97 -29.01 16.38
C SER A 26 -24.88 -30.09 16.28
N PHE A 27 -23.81 -29.96 17.07
CA PHE A 27 -22.90 -31.07 17.34
C PHE A 27 -22.77 -31.26 18.84
N GLY A 28 -23.00 -32.50 19.28
CA GLY A 28 -23.12 -32.89 20.67
C GLY A 28 -21.77 -32.91 21.37
N TYR A 29 -21.71 -32.25 22.52
CA TYR A 29 -20.60 -32.27 23.46
C TYR A 29 -20.35 -33.70 23.96
N LEU A 30 -19.15 -34.24 23.69
CA LEU A 30 -18.58 -35.31 24.49
C LEU A 30 -17.87 -34.66 25.68
N ASN A 31 -18.50 -34.68 26.85
CA ASN A 31 -17.92 -34.22 28.11
C ASN A 31 -16.70 -35.08 28.48
N HIS A 32 -15.50 -34.56 28.23
CA HIS A 32 -14.31 -34.95 28.98
C HIS A 32 -14.16 -34.00 30.17
N THR A 33 -14.64 -34.44 31.33
CA THR A 33 -14.47 -33.72 32.59
C THR A 33 -12.98 -33.69 32.97
N ASN A 34 -12.31 -32.55 32.75
CA ASN A 34 -10.99 -32.26 33.32
C ASN A 34 -11.13 -32.02 34.83
N ALA A 35 -10.82 -33.04 35.63
CA ALA A 35 -10.58 -32.86 37.06
C ALA A 35 -9.20 -32.18 37.23
N THR A 36 -9.18 -30.87 37.52
CA THR A 36 -7.95 -30.12 37.80
C THR A 36 -7.42 -30.47 39.19
N TYR A 37 -6.24 -31.11 39.24
CA TYR A 37 -5.49 -31.38 40.48
C TYR A 37 -4.52 -30.23 40.86
N TYR A 38 -4.33 -29.24 39.97
CA TYR A 38 -3.43 -28.08 40.13
C TYR A 38 -4.14 -26.78 39.75
N ASN A 39 -3.86 -25.70 40.48
CA ASN A 39 -4.47 -24.37 40.26
C ASN A 39 -3.69 -23.59 39.19
N TYR A 40 -3.97 -23.84 37.92
CA TYR A 40 -3.56 -22.95 36.83
C TYR A 40 -4.46 -21.72 36.77
N THR A 41 -3.91 -20.58 36.35
CA THR A 41 -4.62 -19.29 36.36
C THR A 41 -5.48 -19.04 35.13
N ASN A 42 -5.18 -19.66 33.99
CA ASN A 42 -5.88 -19.42 32.73
C ASN A 42 -7.11 -20.33 32.52
N THR A 43 -8.08 -19.84 31.75
CA THR A 43 -9.42 -20.45 31.62
C THR A 43 -9.69 -21.24 30.34
N ILE A 44 -8.84 -21.12 29.30
CA ILE A 44 -9.06 -21.72 27.97
C ILE A 44 -7.84 -22.57 27.56
N SER A 45 -8.10 -23.71 26.92
CA SER A 45 -7.08 -24.57 26.31
C SER A 45 -7.42 -24.94 24.86
N SER A 46 -6.49 -25.59 24.16
CA SER A 46 -6.66 -26.08 22.79
C SER A 46 -7.88 -27.00 22.59
N ASP A 47 -8.28 -27.75 23.62
CA ASP A 47 -9.45 -28.64 23.58
C ASP A 47 -10.78 -27.89 23.39
N ASP A 48 -10.83 -26.61 23.77
CA ASP A 48 -12.03 -25.77 23.74
C ASP A 48 -11.99 -24.67 22.66
N PHE A 49 -10.98 -24.70 21.78
CA PHE A 49 -10.72 -23.63 20.81
C PHE A 49 -10.77 -24.15 19.37
N VAL A 50 -11.56 -23.48 18.53
CA VAL A 50 -11.57 -23.70 17.07
C VAL A 50 -10.68 -22.64 16.42
N TYR A 51 -9.58 -23.08 15.83
CA TYR A 51 -8.54 -22.23 15.28
C TYR A 51 -8.98 -21.64 13.94
N ARG A 52 -9.05 -20.31 13.85
CA ARG A 52 -9.26 -19.55 12.61
C ARG A 52 -8.26 -18.40 12.58
N GLY A 53 -7.02 -18.74 12.29
CA GLY A 53 -5.88 -17.84 12.47
C GLY A 53 -5.15 -17.45 11.20
N VAL A 54 -4.20 -16.54 11.37
CA VAL A 54 -3.18 -16.17 10.37
C VAL A 54 -1.81 -16.10 11.02
N ALA A 55 -0.77 -16.44 10.25
CA ALA A 55 0.60 -16.28 10.69
C ALA A 55 1.14 -14.87 10.36
N LEU A 56 1.88 -14.26 11.30
CA LEU A 56 2.56 -12.97 11.12
C LEU A 56 3.97 -13.17 10.52
N GLY A 57 4.05 -13.92 9.42
CA GLY A 57 5.29 -14.29 8.74
C GLY A 57 6.09 -13.10 8.21
N GLY A 58 7.41 -13.28 8.07
CA GLY A 58 8.35 -12.26 7.60
C GLY A 58 8.59 -11.07 8.53
N TRP A 59 8.06 -11.09 9.77
CA TRP A 59 8.19 -9.97 10.72
C TRP A 59 9.39 -10.10 11.65
N LEU A 60 9.33 -11.01 12.63
CA LEU A 60 10.38 -11.22 13.62
C LEU A 60 11.42 -12.26 13.18
N VAL A 61 11.15 -12.91 12.04
CA VAL A 61 12.11 -13.71 11.27
C VAL A 61 11.95 -13.29 9.82
N LEU A 62 13.03 -12.83 9.18
CA LEU A 62 12.99 -12.36 7.80
C LEU A 62 12.88 -13.53 6.82
N GLU A 63 11.98 -13.38 5.85
CA GLU A 63 11.80 -14.31 4.75
C GLU A 63 11.83 -13.53 3.43
N PRO A 64 12.84 -13.75 2.56
CA PRO A 64 13.04 -12.93 1.38
C PRO A 64 11.85 -12.83 0.43
N TYR A 65 11.02 -13.88 0.34
CA TYR A 65 9.83 -13.88 -0.53
C TYR A 65 8.65 -13.10 0.06
N ILE A 66 8.65 -12.81 1.37
CA ILE A 66 7.65 -11.98 2.05
C ILE A 66 8.04 -10.51 1.97
N THR A 67 9.30 -10.17 2.28
CA THR A 67 9.85 -8.80 2.32
C THR A 67 11.05 -8.59 1.39
N PRO A 68 10.88 -8.79 0.07
CA PRO A 68 11.98 -8.68 -0.88
C PRO A 68 12.66 -7.31 -0.91
N SER A 69 11.96 -6.23 -0.52
CA SER A 69 12.55 -4.88 -0.47
C SER A 69 13.75 -4.74 0.48
N LEU A 70 13.84 -5.56 1.53
CA LEU A 70 14.99 -5.57 2.43
C LEU A 70 16.24 -6.17 1.77
N PHE A 71 16.05 -7.11 0.84
CA PHE A 71 17.13 -7.88 0.21
C PHE A 71 17.56 -7.32 -1.15
N LEU A 72 16.65 -6.70 -1.90
CA LEU A 72 16.94 -6.13 -3.23
C LEU A 72 18.09 -5.10 -3.26
N PRO A 73 18.26 -4.21 -2.26
CA PRO A 73 19.34 -3.21 -2.26
C PRO A 73 20.77 -3.79 -2.30
N PHE A 74 20.97 -5.04 -1.86
CA PHE A 74 22.27 -5.70 -1.95
C PHE A 74 22.70 -5.91 -3.41
N ASN A 75 21.75 -6.22 -4.29
CA ASN A 75 22.01 -6.36 -5.72
C ASN A 75 22.33 -5.02 -6.38
N GLU A 76 21.69 -3.92 -5.94
CA GLU A 76 21.96 -2.59 -6.49
C GLU A 76 23.38 -2.12 -6.14
N THR A 77 23.84 -2.49 -4.94
CA THR A 77 25.17 -2.14 -4.44
C THR A 77 26.26 -2.98 -5.10
N SER A 78 26.08 -4.31 -5.19
CA SER A 78 27.09 -5.23 -5.75
C SER A 78 27.03 -5.36 -7.28
N ARG A 79 25.89 -5.05 -7.89
CA ARG A 79 25.53 -5.35 -9.29
C ARG A 79 25.60 -6.85 -9.63
N ASN A 80 25.44 -7.72 -8.63
CA ASN A 80 25.47 -9.16 -8.78
C ASN A 80 24.44 -9.81 -7.84
N SER A 81 23.46 -10.51 -8.44
CA SER A 81 22.37 -11.15 -7.69
C SER A 81 22.85 -12.25 -6.74
N SER A 82 24.04 -12.82 -6.98
CA SER A 82 24.63 -13.86 -6.13
C SER A 82 25.01 -13.35 -4.74
N ASP A 83 25.14 -12.04 -4.58
CA ASP A 83 25.52 -11.38 -3.33
C ASP A 83 24.31 -10.98 -2.48
N ILE A 84 23.09 -11.22 -2.98
CA ILE A 84 21.87 -11.03 -2.19
C ILE A 84 21.87 -12.10 -1.06
N PRO A 85 21.78 -11.69 0.22
CA PRO A 85 21.66 -12.62 1.32
C PRO A 85 20.44 -13.53 1.16
N LYS A 86 20.59 -14.81 1.52
CA LYS A 86 19.52 -15.80 1.37
C LYS A 86 18.57 -15.87 2.56
N ASP A 87 19.00 -15.33 3.70
CA ASP A 87 18.36 -15.49 5.00
C ASP A 87 18.77 -14.34 5.93
N GLU A 88 18.17 -14.29 7.12
CA GLU A 88 18.45 -13.26 8.12
C GLU A 88 19.89 -13.33 8.67
N TYR A 89 20.46 -14.53 8.80
CA TYR A 89 21.84 -14.71 9.27
C TYR A 89 22.83 -13.98 8.36
N HIS A 90 22.75 -14.23 7.05
CA HIS A 90 23.61 -13.59 6.06
C HIS A 90 23.24 -12.12 5.88
N PHE A 91 21.96 -11.74 6.00
CA PHE A 91 21.54 -10.33 5.98
C PHE A 91 22.25 -9.53 7.07
N CYS A 92 22.21 -10.01 8.33
CA CYS A 92 22.86 -9.32 9.44
C CYS A 92 24.39 -9.38 9.31
N LYS A 93 24.94 -10.49 8.82
CA LYS A 93 26.38 -10.66 8.64
C LYS A 93 26.97 -9.68 7.63
N GLU A 94 26.30 -9.50 6.49
CA GLU A 94 26.79 -8.64 5.41
C GLU A 94 26.64 -7.15 5.75
N LEU A 95 25.59 -6.76 6.47
CA LEU A 95 25.40 -5.36 6.90
C LEU A 95 26.27 -4.98 8.12
N GLY A 96 26.57 -5.95 8.97
CA GLY A 96 27.09 -5.69 10.31
C GLY A 96 26.01 -5.20 11.27
N SER A 97 26.31 -5.27 12.57
CA SER A 97 25.31 -5.10 13.64
C SER A 97 24.59 -3.74 13.66
N GLU A 98 25.29 -2.63 13.38
CA GLU A 98 24.70 -1.29 13.44
C GLU A 98 23.64 -1.08 12.34
N GLU A 99 24.01 -1.34 11.09
CA GLU A 99 23.10 -1.17 9.95
C GLU A 99 21.99 -2.23 9.94
N ALA A 100 22.30 -3.48 10.29
CA ALA A 100 21.28 -4.52 10.44
C ALA A 100 20.24 -4.14 11.50
N SER A 101 20.69 -3.63 12.65
CA SER A 101 19.80 -3.17 13.73
C SER A 101 18.92 -2.01 13.30
N ALA A 102 19.48 -1.00 12.60
CA ALA A 102 18.71 0.13 12.11
C ALA A 102 17.59 -0.31 11.15
N ARG A 103 17.91 -1.16 10.17
CA ARG A 103 16.92 -1.66 9.19
C ARG A 103 15.89 -2.59 9.81
N LEU A 104 16.32 -3.50 10.68
CA LEU A 104 15.41 -4.42 11.36
C LEU A 104 14.47 -3.69 12.31
N LYS A 105 14.95 -2.65 13.01
CA LYS A 105 14.08 -1.80 13.82
C LYS A 105 13.02 -1.09 12.98
N GLU A 106 13.39 -0.48 11.86
CA GLU A 106 12.43 0.15 10.95
C GLU A 106 11.42 -0.86 10.41
N HIS A 107 11.89 -2.05 10.01
CA HIS A 107 11.03 -3.15 9.59
C HIS A 107 10.06 -3.57 10.69
N TRP A 108 10.54 -3.79 11.92
CA TRP A 108 9.69 -4.20 13.03
C TRP A 108 8.65 -3.14 13.41
N ASP A 109 9.02 -1.85 13.37
CA ASP A 109 8.14 -0.71 13.66
C ASP A 109 7.03 -0.52 12.62
N THR A 110 7.25 -0.93 11.36
CA THR A 110 6.38 -0.56 10.24
C THR A 110 5.72 -1.73 9.54
N PHE A 111 6.34 -2.92 9.56
CA PHE A 111 5.83 -4.05 8.81
C PHE A 111 4.50 -4.50 9.37
N TYR A 112 4.35 -4.71 10.68
CA TYR A 112 3.07 -4.91 11.38
C TYR A 112 2.82 -3.84 12.44
N ASN A 113 1.56 -3.42 12.60
CA ASN A 113 1.10 -2.49 13.63
C ASN A 113 -0.29 -2.88 14.16
N GLU A 114 -0.79 -2.16 15.17
CA GLU A 114 -2.08 -2.47 15.84
C GLU A 114 -3.28 -2.49 14.88
N LEU A 115 -3.31 -1.65 13.85
CA LEU A 115 -4.41 -1.66 12.87
C LEU A 115 -4.48 -2.97 12.09
N ASP A 116 -3.35 -3.67 11.92
CA ASP A 116 -3.38 -5.00 11.32
C ASP A 116 -4.13 -6.00 12.22
N PHE A 117 -4.02 -5.88 13.54
CA PHE A 117 -4.74 -6.75 14.50
C PHE A 117 -6.23 -6.42 14.53
N GLU A 118 -6.58 -5.13 14.44
CA GLU A 118 -7.96 -4.70 14.24
C GLU A 118 -8.56 -5.31 12.95
N ASP A 119 -7.84 -5.22 11.83
CA ASP A 119 -8.25 -5.81 10.55
C ASP A 119 -8.41 -7.34 10.64
N ILE A 120 -7.45 -8.04 11.26
CA ILE A 120 -7.50 -9.50 11.47
C ILE A 120 -8.79 -9.88 12.21
N LYS A 121 -9.11 -9.19 13.30
CA LYS A 121 -10.36 -9.42 14.04
C LYS A 121 -11.59 -9.09 13.20
N ASN A 122 -11.57 -7.99 12.46
CA ASN A 122 -12.67 -7.56 11.60
C ASN A 122 -12.93 -8.52 10.43
N TYR A 123 -11.92 -9.27 9.98
CA TYR A 123 -12.09 -10.37 9.01
C TYR A 123 -12.72 -11.64 9.62
N GLY A 124 -13.01 -11.64 10.92
CA GLY A 124 -13.62 -12.78 11.63
C GLY A 124 -12.61 -13.83 12.09
N LEU A 125 -11.31 -13.51 12.04
CA LEU A 125 -10.25 -14.36 12.57
C LEU A 125 -10.18 -14.19 14.09
N ASN A 126 -9.71 -15.23 14.78
CA ASN A 126 -9.70 -15.28 16.25
C ASN A 126 -8.31 -15.47 16.86
N MET A 127 -7.27 -15.64 16.03
CA MET A 127 -5.91 -15.77 16.54
C MET A 127 -4.83 -15.35 15.56
N VAL A 128 -3.63 -15.12 16.10
CA VAL A 128 -2.38 -14.97 15.34
C VAL A 128 -1.31 -15.97 15.79
N ARG A 129 -0.59 -16.55 14.84
CA ARG A 129 0.66 -17.30 15.07
C ARG A 129 1.84 -16.37 14.81
N ILE A 130 2.78 -16.28 15.75
CA ILE A 130 3.89 -15.33 15.69
C ILE A 130 5.23 -16.10 15.70
N PRO A 131 5.83 -16.30 14.51
CA PRO A 131 7.18 -16.83 14.37
C PRO A 131 8.21 -15.95 15.06
N VAL A 132 9.10 -16.53 15.87
CA VAL A 132 10.22 -15.84 16.51
C VAL A 132 11.48 -16.70 16.46
N GLY A 133 12.61 -16.09 16.09
CA GLY A 133 13.92 -16.76 16.06
C GLY A 133 14.58 -16.82 17.44
N TYR A 134 15.37 -17.86 17.72
CA TYR A 134 16.06 -18.01 19.01
C TYR A 134 16.93 -16.79 19.37
N TRP A 135 17.50 -16.12 18.36
CA TRP A 135 18.33 -14.93 18.51
C TRP A 135 17.62 -13.74 19.13
N SER A 136 16.28 -13.73 19.13
CA SER A 136 15.48 -12.73 19.82
C SER A 136 15.65 -12.76 21.33
N PHE A 137 16.08 -13.91 21.88
CA PHE A 137 16.27 -14.14 23.31
C PHE A 137 17.75 -14.32 23.64
N GLN A 138 18.41 -15.25 22.95
CA GLN A 138 19.84 -15.54 23.16
C GLN A 138 20.56 -15.84 21.85
N THR A 139 21.85 -15.52 21.80
CA THR A 139 22.73 -15.78 20.64
C THR A 139 23.90 -16.68 21.03
N LEU A 140 24.46 -17.39 20.05
CA LEU A 140 25.76 -18.05 20.19
C LEU A 140 26.90 -17.05 19.98
N ASP A 141 28.07 -17.36 20.53
CA ASP A 141 29.31 -16.66 20.17
C ASP A 141 29.55 -16.71 18.66
N GLY A 142 29.61 -15.53 18.03
CA GLY A 142 29.84 -15.36 16.60
C GLY A 142 28.58 -15.35 15.75
N ASP A 143 27.38 -15.44 16.34
CA ASP A 143 26.14 -15.19 15.60
C ASP A 143 26.11 -13.72 15.12
N PRO A 144 25.72 -13.47 13.86
CA PRO A 144 25.62 -12.13 13.30
C PRO A 144 24.28 -11.44 13.60
N TYR A 145 23.30 -12.18 14.11
CA TYR A 145 21.94 -11.67 14.38
C TYR A 145 21.94 -10.47 15.33
N VAL A 146 20.91 -9.65 15.20
CA VAL A 146 20.65 -8.54 16.12
C VAL A 146 19.44 -8.85 17.01
N GLN A 147 19.50 -8.40 18.26
CA GLN A 147 18.40 -8.56 19.22
C GLN A 147 17.45 -7.36 19.16
N GLY A 148 16.24 -7.53 19.72
CA GLY A 148 15.22 -6.47 19.79
C GLY A 148 13.81 -6.93 19.41
N ALA A 149 13.70 -7.97 18.59
CA ALA A 149 12.43 -8.55 18.15
C ALA A 149 11.50 -8.99 19.30
N GLN A 150 12.06 -9.38 20.46
CA GLN A 150 11.27 -9.75 21.64
C GLN A 150 10.37 -8.61 22.14
N GLU A 151 10.81 -7.35 22.03
CA GLU A 151 9.99 -6.19 22.43
C GLU A 151 8.76 -6.03 21.53
N TYR A 152 8.87 -6.42 20.25
CA TYR A 152 7.77 -6.38 19.30
C TYR A 152 6.84 -7.57 19.45
N LEU A 153 7.34 -8.73 19.90
CA LEU A 153 6.49 -9.82 20.36
C LEU A 153 5.62 -9.38 21.55
N ASP A 154 6.17 -8.64 22.51
CA ASP A 154 5.39 -8.09 23.63
C ASP A 154 4.29 -7.13 23.14
N LYS A 155 4.62 -6.20 22.22
CA LYS A 155 3.63 -5.29 21.60
C LYS A 155 2.54 -6.06 20.85
N ALA A 156 2.91 -7.09 20.11
CA ALA A 156 1.96 -7.93 19.37
C ALA A 156 0.94 -8.60 20.29
N ILE A 157 1.40 -9.08 21.45
CA ILE A 157 0.52 -9.70 22.44
C ILE A 157 -0.41 -8.66 23.08
N GLU A 158 0.09 -7.44 23.34
CA GLU A 158 -0.75 -6.32 23.79
C GLU A 158 -1.84 -6.00 22.76
N TRP A 159 -1.48 -5.83 21.48
CA TRP A 159 -2.44 -5.56 20.40
C TRP A 159 -3.44 -6.70 20.23
N ALA A 160 -3.00 -7.96 20.30
CA ALA A 160 -3.89 -9.12 20.27
C ALA A 160 -4.90 -9.08 21.43
N SER A 161 -4.44 -8.76 22.65
CA SER A 161 -5.30 -8.59 23.82
C SER A 161 -6.32 -7.47 23.63
N ASN A 162 -5.92 -6.33 23.06
CA ASN A 162 -6.81 -5.19 22.79
C ASN A 162 -7.93 -5.52 21.78
N HIS A 163 -7.67 -6.47 20.87
CA HIS A 163 -8.60 -6.85 19.80
C HIS A 163 -9.24 -8.23 19.98
N ASP A 164 -9.14 -8.83 21.18
CA ASP A 164 -9.72 -10.15 21.48
C ASP A 164 -9.26 -11.23 20.48
N LEU A 165 -7.96 -11.27 20.21
CA LEU A 165 -7.27 -12.29 19.44
C LEU A 165 -6.41 -13.13 20.37
N LYS A 166 -6.42 -14.46 20.19
CA LYS A 166 -5.47 -15.35 20.87
C LYS A 166 -4.11 -15.37 20.16
N VAL A 167 -3.07 -15.71 20.89
CA VAL A 167 -1.70 -15.76 20.38
C VAL A 167 -1.12 -17.16 20.52
N TRP A 168 -0.43 -17.58 19.47
CA TRP A 168 0.48 -18.70 19.47
C TRP A 168 1.90 -18.21 19.21
N ILE A 169 2.79 -18.37 20.19
CA ILE A 169 4.21 -18.04 20.06
C ILE A 169 4.95 -19.24 19.47
N ASP A 170 5.62 -19.06 18.35
CA ASP A 170 6.28 -20.14 17.63
C ASP A 170 7.79 -19.94 17.59
N LEU A 171 8.57 -20.84 18.22
CA LEU A 171 10.02 -20.85 18.08
C LEU A 171 10.40 -21.36 16.69
N HIS A 172 10.55 -20.41 15.77
CA HIS A 172 10.60 -20.68 14.34
C HIS A 172 11.99 -21.05 13.82
N GLY A 173 13.04 -20.64 14.54
CA GLY A 173 14.43 -20.92 14.17
C GLY A 173 15.25 -21.39 15.37
N ALA A 174 15.96 -22.51 15.20
CA ALA A 174 16.92 -23.01 16.16
C ALA A 174 18.38 -22.83 15.70
N PRO A 175 19.36 -22.82 16.61
CA PRO A 175 20.77 -22.63 16.26
C PRO A 175 21.25 -23.69 15.27
N ASN A 176 21.99 -23.24 14.25
CA ASN A 176 22.48 -24.08 13.14
C ASN A 176 21.37 -24.75 12.30
N SER A 177 20.13 -24.26 12.41
CA SER A 177 18.93 -24.64 11.66
C SER A 177 18.43 -26.09 11.84
N GLN A 178 17.15 -26.21 12.19
CA GLN A 178 16.44 -27.49 12.34
C GLN A 178 15.97 -28.10 11.01
N ASN A 179 16.02 -27.35 9.91
CA ASN A 179 15.51 -27.78 8.60
C ASN A 179 16.40 -27.41 7.40
N GLY A 180 17.28 -26.43 7.56
CA GLY A 180 18.12 -25.86 6.52
C GLY A 180 17.39 -24.89 5.58
N PHE A 181 16.18 -24.48 5.93
CA PHE A 181 15.38 -23.49 5.21
C PHE A 181 15.80 -22.06 5.58
N ASP A 182 15.47 -21.10 4.73
CA ASP A 182 15.70 -19.68 5.01
C ASP A 182 14.81 -19.17 6.13
N ASN A 183 13.57 -19.69 6.23
CA ASN A 183 12.62 -19.39 7.31
C ASN A 183 13.15 -19.72 8.71
N SER A 184 14.15 -20.60 8.87
CA SER A 184 14.75 -20.85 10.19
C SER A 184 15.80 -19.80 10.59
N GLY A 185 16.02 -18.78 9.76
CA GLY A 185 17.07 -17.75 9.88
C GLY A 185 18.41 -18.11 9.24
N LEU A 186 18.66 -19.38 8.92
CA LEU A 186 19.92 -19.85 8.33
C LEU A 186 19.66 -20.91 7.25
N PHE A 187 19.69 -20.47 6.00
CA PHE A 187 19.58 -21.32 4.83
C PHE A 187 20.82 -22.19 4.67
N ARG A 188 20.59 -23.50 4.53
CA ARG A 188 21.63 -24.53 4.38
C ARG A 188 21.32 -25.46 3.22
N ALA A 189 20.70 -24.93 2.17
CA ALA A 189 20.23 -25.73 1.04
C ALA A 189 19.35 -26.91 1.47
N ASN A 190 18.45 -26.65 2.43
CA ASN A 190 17.50 -27.63 2.97
C ASN A 190 18.17 -28.78 3.74
N GLU A 191 19.38 -28.58 4.26
CA GLU A 191 20.10 -29.53 5.13
C GLU A 191 20.15 -29.04 6.59
N PRO A 192 19.52 -29.75 7.55
CA PRO A 192 19.53 -29.32 8.95
C PRO A 192 20.91 -29.52 9.59
N GLY A 193 21.26 -28.67 10.55
CA GLY A 193 22.48 -28.79 11.35
C GLY A 193 22.26 -28.68 12.87
N TRP A 194 21.02 -28.47 13.32
CA TRP A 194 20.68 -28.24 14.72
C TRP A 194 21.15 -29.36 15.68
N GLN A 195 21.09 -30.63 15.25
CA GLN A 195 21.51 -31.77 16.08
C GLN A 195 23.01 -32.10 15.99
N ASP A 196 23.80 -31.33 15.24
CA ASP A 196 25.24 -31.58 15.04
C ASP A 196 26.04 -31.43 16.33
N LYS A 197 25.62 -30.53 17.22
CA LYS A 197 26.30 -30.25 18.48
C LYS A 197 25.28 -30.08 19.61
N THR A 198 25.58 -30.68 20.76
CA THR A 198 24.74 -30.58 21.96
C THR A 198 24.48 -29.13 22.37
N LYS A 199 25.44 -28.21 22.14
CA LYS A 199 25.26 -26.79 22.47
C LYS A 199 24.10 -26.12 21.73
N TYR A 200 23.79 -26.55 20.50
CA TYR A 200 22.68 -26.00 19.71
C TYR A 200 21.33 -26.39 20.31
N VAL A 201 21.15 -27.68 20.61
CA VAL A 201 19.96 -28.21 21.30
C VAL A 201 19.81 -27.61 22.69
N ASN A 202 20.91 -27.50 23.45
CA ASN A 202 20.89 -26.90 24.79
C ASN A 202 20.46 -25.43 24.76
N LEU A 203 20.98 -24.62 23.83
CA LEU A 203 20.56 -23.23 23.69
C LEU A 203 19.09 -23.12 23.28
N THR A 204 18.62 -24.00 22.40
CA THR A 204 17.19 -24.04 22.01
C THR A 204 16.30 -24.29 23.22
N ARG A 205 16.67 -25.26 24.07
CA ARG A 205 15.96 -25.56 25.32
C ARG A 205 16.00 -24.38 26.30
N LEU A 206 17.15 -23.71 26.43
CA LEU A 206 17.31 -22.53 27.28
C LEU A 206 16.39 -21.38 26.84
N VAL A 207 16.31 -21.11 25.54
CA VAL A 207 15.39 -20.11 24.97
C VAL A 207 13.93 -20.47 25.26
N LEU A 208 13.54 -21.74 25.10
CA LEU A 208 12.19 -22.18 25.47
C LEU A 208 11.90 -21.98 26.95
N GLN A 209 12.86 -22.25 27.84
CA GLN A 209 12.70 -22.00 29.28
C GLN A 209 12.46 -20.51 29.58
N GLU A 210 13.12 -19.60 28.86
CA GLU A 210 12.84 -18.15 28.98
C GLU A 210 11.45 -17.77 28.46
N ILE A 211 11.05 -18.33 27.32
CA ILE A 211 9.70 -18.15 26.76
C ILE A 211 8.66 -18.61 27.78
N TYR A 212 8.81 -19.82 28.34
CA TYR A 212 7.91 -20.36 29.35
C TYR A 212 7.86 -19.50 30.62
N ALA A 213 9.03 -19.07 31.12
CA ALA A 213 9.12 -18.27 32.34
C ALA A 213 8.45 -16.90 32.18
N LYS A 214 8.58 -16.26 31.02
CA LYS A 214 7.97 -14.94 30.77
C LYS A 214 6.49 -15.06 30.40
N TYR A 215 6.21 -15.74 29.28
CA TYR A 215 4.90 -15.77 28.63
C TYR A 215 3.95 -16.79 29.26
N GLY A 216 4.46 -17.71 30.07
CA GLY A 216 3.66 -18.64 30.85
C GLY A 216 3.47 -18.24 32.32
N SER A 217 3.94 -17.06 32.74
CA SER A 217 3.79 -16.57 34.12
C SER A 217 2.37 -16.08 34.43
N ALA A 218 1.98 -16.15 35.70
CA ALA A 218 0.68 -15.67 36.15
C ALA A 218 0.51 -14.16 35.92
N GLU A 219 1.58 -13.38 36.18
CA GLU A 219 1.60 -11.93 35.96
C GLU A 219 1.33 -11.56 34.50
N PHE A 220 1.99 -12.26 33.56
CA PHE A 220 1.82 -11.98 32.14
C PHE A 220 0.41 -12.38 31.66
N SER A 221 -0.11 -13.52 32.14
CA SER A 221 -1.47 -13.99 31.84
C SER A 221 -2.53 -12.99 32.31
N GLU A 222 -2.41 -12.51 33.55
CA GLU A 222 -3.33 -11.52 34.13
C GLU A 222 -3.28 -10.19 33.37
N LYS A 223 -2.06 -9.71 33.06
CA LYS A 223 -1.87 -8.44 32.35
C LYS A 223 -2.53 -8.42 30.97
N TYR A 224 -2.49 -9.53 30.24
CA TYR A 224 -3.01 -9.63 28.87
C TYR A 224 -4.19 -10.59 28.76
N ASN A 225 -5.00 -10.72 29.81
CA ASN A 225 -6.30 -11.41 29.79
C ASN A 225 -6.27 -12.82 29.13
N ASP A 226 -5.30 -13.65 29.54
CA ASP A 226 -5.08 -15.01 29.03
C ASP A 226 -4.94 -15.06 27.49
N THR A 227 -4.32 -14.05 26.87
CA THR A 227 -4.18 -13.94 25.41
C THR A 227 -3.34 -15.07 24.79
N ILE A 228 -2.34 -15.57 25.51
CA ILE A 228 -1.45 -16.62 25.01
C ILE A 228 -2.13 -17.97 25.17
N LEU A 229 -2.44 -18.62 24.04
CA LEU A 229 -3.10 -19.91 24.00
C LEU A 229 -2.10 -21.07 23.87
N GLY A 230 -1.05 -20.87 23.07
CA GLY A 230 -0.10 -21.91 22.70
C GLY A 230 1.33 -21.42 22.55
N ILE A 231 2.28 -22.31 22.84
CA ILE A 231 3.71 -22.11 22.58
C ILE A 231 4.20 -23.31 21.76
N GLU A 232 4.66 -23.05 20.54
CA GLU A 232 5.31 -24.06 19.70
C GLU A 232 6.73 -24.29 20.14
N VAL A 233 7.09 -25.55 20.31
CA VAL A 233 8.41 -25.94 20.77
C VAL A 233 9.47 -25.72 19.70
N LEU A 234 9.16 -26.06 18.45
CA LEU A 234 10.07 -25.87 17.32
C LEU A 234 9.33 -26.08 15.99
N ASN A 235 9.32 -25.05 15.15
CA ASN A 235 8.78 -25.10 13.80
C ASN A 235 9.54 -26.08 12.90
N GLU A 236 8.82 -26.89 12.14
CA GLU A 236 9.34 -27.65 11.00
C GLU A 236 10.70 -28.38 11.18
N PRO A 237 11.00 -29.09 12.29
CA PRO A 237 12.23 -29.88 12.32
C PRO A 237 12.18 -30.93 11.20
N MET A 238 13.23 -30.98 10.38
CA MET A 238 13.31 -31.85 9.20
C MET A 238 13.50 -33.31 9.61
N GLY A 239 12.43 -33.94 10.10
CA GLY A 239 12.42 -35.30 10.66
C GLY A 239 13.13 -36.34 9.79
N PRO A 240 12.90 -36.39 8.46
CA PRO A 240 13.58 -37.33 7.57
C PRO A 240 15.12 -37.21 7.55
N LYS A 241 15.69 -36.07 7.97
CA LYS A 241 17.14 -35.81 8.01
C LYS A 241 17.70 -35.68 9.43
N LEU A 242 16.83 -35.68 10.45
CA LEU A 242 17.20 -35.59 11.86
C LEU A 242 17.11 -36.95 12.56
N SER A 243 17.69 -37.05 13.75
CA SER A 243 17.44 -38.19 14.63
C SER A 243 16.10 -37.98 15.34
N MET A 244 15.08 -38.75 14.94
CA MET A 244 13.76 -38.72 15.57
C MET A 244 13.79 -39.14 17.04
N LEU A 245 14.76 -39.97 17.45
CA LEU A 245 14.96 -40.31 18.87
C LEU A 245 15.37 -39.07 19.67
N LYS A 246 16.40 -38.34 19.21
CA LYS A 246 16.85 -37.11 19.85
C LYS A 246 15.78 -36.02 19.83
N LEU A 247 14.98 -35.94 18.76
CA LEU A 247 13.87 -34.99 18.67
C LEU A 247 12.77 -35.32 19.71
N LYS A 248 12.38 -36.60 19.82
CA LYS A 248 11.42 -37.05 20.85
C LYS A 248 11.93 -36.78 22.26
N ASP A 249 13.21 -37.03 22.52
CA ASP A 249 13.83 -36.72 23.81
C ASP A 249 13.79 -35.21 24.10
N PHE A 250 14.13 -34.38 23.10
CA PHE A 250 14.06 -32.93 23.21
C PHE A 250 12.63 -32.44 23.48
N TYR A 251 11.64 -32.88 22.70
CA TYR A 251 10.23 -32.55 22.91
C TYR A 251 9.73 -32.98 24.29
N ASN A 252 10.14 -34.17 24.75
CA ASN A 252 9.78 -34.64 26.09
C ASN A 252 10.35 -33.74 27.19
N GLN A 253 11.60 -33.30 27.05
CA GLN A 253 12.23 -32.37 28.00
C GLN A 253 11.60 -30.97 27.93
N ALA A 254 11.36 -30.43 26.74
CA ALA A 254 10.70 -29.14 26.56
C ALA A 254 9.31 -29.10 27.20
N TYR A 255 8.54 -30.19 27.10
CA TYR A 255 7.26 -30.30 27.79
C TYR A 255 7.41 -30.33 29.31
N ILE A 256 8.39 -31.08 29.84
CA ILE A 256 8.64 -31.15 31.28
C ILE A 256 8.99 -29.75 31.79
N ASP A 257 9.90 -29.06 31.11
CA ASP A 257 10.27 -27.69 31.44
C ASP A 257 9.06 -26.76 31.44
N ALA A 258 8.20 -26.83 30.41
CA ALA A 258 7.00 -25.99 30.35
C ALA A 258 6.08 -26.23 31.56
N ARG A 259 5.85 -27.50 31.94
CA ARG A 259 4.98 -27.83 33.08
C ARG A 259 5.59 -27.51 34.44
N GLU A 260 6.92 -27.47 34.54
CA GLU A 260 7.64 -27.11 35.77
C GLU A 260 7.85 -25.60 35.93
N ILE A 261 7.94 -24.84 34.83
CA ILE A 261 8.28 -23.42 34.82
C ILE A 261 7.03 -22.52 34.74
N GLN A 262 6.03 -22.89 33.94
CA GLN A 262 4.86 -22.03 33.73
C GLN A 262 3.90 -22.07 34.93
N ASP A 263 3.34 -20.91 35.28
CA ASP A 263 2.20 -20.81 36.21
C ASP A 263 0.84 -21.03 35.50
N THR A 264 0.86 -21.02 34.16
CA THR A 264 -0.30 -21.18 33.28
C THR A 264 -0.31 -22.54 32.61
N ASN A 265 -1.51 -22.96 32.18
CA ASN A 265 -1.71 -24.18 31.42
C ASN A 265 -1.71 -23.94 29.89
N ASN A 266 -0.80 -23.09 29.41
CA ASN A 266 -0.66 -22.84 27.98
C ASN A 266 -0.43 -24.16 27.23
N THR A 267 -1.05 -24.27 26.06
CA THR A 267 -0.93 -25.44 25.19
C THR A 267 0.51 -25.56 24.69
N ILE A 268 1.11 -26.75 24.80
CA ILE A 268 2.45 -26.99 24.24
C ILE A 268 2.28 -27.66 22.90
N VAL A 269 2.77 -27.00 21.87
CA VAL A 269 2.54 -27.41 20.48
C VAL A 269 3.79 -28.01 19.88
N PHE A 270 3.61 -29.13 19.17
CA PHE A 270 4.68 -29.84 18.48
C PHE A 270 4.34 -29.96 17.00
N HIS A 271 5.19 -29.38 16.15
CA HIS A 271 5.16 -29.65 14.72
C HIS A 271 5.36 -31.15 14.44
N ASP A 272 4.68 -31.68 13.43
CA ASP A 272 4.66 -33.11 13.08
C ASP A 272 6.00 -33.68 12.59
N ALA A 273 6.99 -32.81 12.34
CA ALA A 273 8.32 -33.10 11.81
C ALA A 273 8.31 -33.79 10.44
N PHE A 274 7.34 -33.42 9.60
CA PHE A 274 7.06 -34.01 8.29
C PHE A 274 6.81 -35.52 8.35
N GLN A 275 6.31 -36.02 9.48
CA GLN A 275 5.91 -37.42 9.63
C GLN A 275 4.49 -37.63 9.14
N GLU A 276 4.15 -38.87 8.82
CA GLU A 276 2.78 -39.21 8.45
C GLU A 276 1.80 -39.02 9.62
N ALA A 277 0.55 -38.75 9.26
CA ALA A 277 -0.54 -38.64 10.21
C ALA A 277 -0.59 -39.85 11.15
N GLY A 278 -0.61 -39.60 12.46
CA GLY A 278 -0.69 -40.59 13.52
C GLY A 278 0.64 -41.06 14.09
N TYR A 279 1.78 -40.59 13.56
CA TYR A 279 3.10 -40.89 14.09
C TYR A 279 3.24 -40.50 15.59
N TRP A 280 2.60 -39.40 15.99
CA TRP A 280 2.68 -38.83 17.33
C TRP A 280 1.58 -39.33 18.30
N ASN A 281 0.66 -40.19 17.85
CA ASN A 281 -0.48 -40.71 18.64
C ASN A 281 -0.13 -41.28 20.03
N HIS A 282 1.08 -41.81 20.20
CA HIS A 282 1.52 -42.41 21.45
C HIS A 282 2.63 -41.63 22.14
N PHE A 283 3.00 -40.46 21.62
CA PHE A 283 3.93 -39.57 22.28
C PHE A 283 3.33 -39.14 23.63
N ARG A 284 4.11 -39.34 24.69
CA ARG A 284 3.73 -39.09 26.08
C ARG A 284 2.42 -39.74 26.55
N ASN A 285 2.01 -40.89 26.01
CA ASN A 285 0.83 -41.64 26.48
C ASN A 285 1.04 -42.36 27.84
N ASN A 286 1.58 -41.65 28.85
CA ASN A 286 1.80 -42.16 30.20
C ASN A 286 0.65 -41.74 31.13
N ASN A 287 -0.36 -42.61 31.22
CA ASN A 287 -1.46 -42.51 32.18
C ASN A 287 -1.12 -43.06 33.58
N SER A 288 0.14 -43.43 33.83
CA SER A 288 0.52 -44.22 35.01
C SER A 288 0.76 -43.43 36.30
N ASN A 289 0.69 -42.08 36.27
CA ASN A 289 0.82 -41.28 37.50
C ASN A 289 -0.05 -40.01 37.41
N THR A 290 -1.29 -40.10 37.92
CA THR A 290 -2.30 -39.05 37.84
C THR A 290 -1.98 -37.80 38.67
N ASP A 291 -1.02 -37.90 39.58
CA ASP A 291 -0.67 -36.89 40.60
C ASP A 291 0.64 -36.14 40.28
N SER A 292 1.14 -36.25 39.04
CA SER A 292 2.34 -35.53 38.59
C SER A 292 1.95 -34.29 37.79
N ILE A 293 2.59 -33.14 38.06
CA ILE A 293 2.46 -31.92 37.25
C ILE A 293 2.87 -32.15 35.79
N THR A 294 3.73 -33.15 35.55
CA THR A 294 4.19 -33.59 34.22
C THR A 294 3.27 -34.63 33.56
N ARG A 295 2.06 -34.85 34.09
CA ARG A 295 1.02 -35.64 33.41
C ARG A 295 0.81 -35.11 32.00
N ASN A 296 0.46 -36.01 31.06
CA ASN A 296 0.19 -35.65 29.68
C ASN A 296 -1.20 -34.99 29.54
N TYR A 297 -1.24 -33.68 29.31
CA TYR A 297 -2.46 -32.90 29.02
C TYR A 297 -2.07 -31.59 28.30
N ASN A 298 -3.00 -30.98 27.57
CA ASN A 298 -2.80 -29.74 26.80
C ASN A 298 -1.59 -29.80 25.84
N ILE A 299 -1.52 -30.89 25.07
CA ILE A 299 -0.64 -31.04 23.90
C ILE A 299 -1.46 -30.79 22.64
N LEU A 300 -0.87 -30.11 21.66
CA LEU A 300 -1.42 -29.96 20.32
C LEU A 300 -0.38 -30.43 19.30
N ILE A 301 -0.84 -31.13 18.26
CA ILE A 301 -0.02 -31.46 17.10
C ILE A 301 -0.26 -30.42 16.01
N ASP A 302 0.82 -29.82 15.52
CA ASP A 302 0.78 -28.90 14.39
C ASP A 302 1.17 -29.62 13.10
N HIS A 303 0.28 -29.53 12.12
CA HIS A 303 0.43 -30.04 10.77
C HIS A 303 0.54 -28.90 9.77
N HIS A 304 1.52 -28.99 8.87
CA HIS A 304 1.66 -28.06 7.75
C HIS A 304 1.24 -28.73 6.45
N HIS A 305 0.38 -28.09 5.66
CA HIS A 305 -0.12 -28.64 4.40
C HIS A 305 0.06 -27.69 3.22
N TYR A 306 0.91 -28.11 2.28
CA TYR A 306 1.18 -27.42 1.03
C TYR A 306 1.28 -28.42 -0.13
N GLU A 307 0.76 -28.04 -1.30
CA GLU A 307 0.80 -28.86 -2.52
C GLU A 307 1.62 -28.22 -3.66
N VAL A 308 2.69 -27.50 -3.30
CA VAL A 308 3.53 -26.75 -4.27
C VAL A 308 5.04 -27.06 -4.23
N PHE A 309 5.51 -27.83 -3.25
CA PHE A 309 6.95 -28.07 -3.05
C PHE A 309 7.48 -29.37 -3.69
N GLY A 310 6.61 -30.11 -4.38
CA GLY A 310 6.96 -31.29 -5.18
C GLY A 310 6.38 -31.23 -6.59
N VAL A 311 7.15 -31.69 -7.58
CA VAL A 311 6.72 -31.71 -9.00
C VAL A 311 5.41 -32.49 -9.19
N GLY A 312 5.22 -33.60 -8.46
CA GLY A 312 3.98 -34.38 -8.50
C GLY A 312 2.78 -33.60 -7.96
N GLN A 313 2.97 -32.79 -6.92
CA GLN A 313 1.92 -31.94 -6.36
C GLN A 313 1.52 -30.84 -7.35
N LEU A 314 2.52 -30.13 -7.91
CA LEU A 314 2.29 -29.07 -8.91
C LEU A 314 1.64 -29.57 -10.20
N ASN A 315 1.85 -30.84 -10.56
CA ASN A 315 1.26 -31.45 -11.75
C ASN A 315 -0.17 -31.98 -11.50
N SER A 316 -0.69 -31.87 -10.28
CA SER A 316 -2.05 -32.29 -9.94
C SER A 316 -3.08 -31.37 -10.56
N SER A 317 -4.17 -31.96 -11.01
CA SER A 317 -5.38 -31.23 -11.39
C SER A 317 -6.09 -30.69 -10.14
N ILE A 318 -6.97 -29.71 -10.31
CA ILE A 318 -7.78 -29.20 -9.19
C ILE A 318 -8.63 -30.29 -8.52
N ALA A 319 -9.04 -31.33 -9.25
CA ALA A 319 -9.78 -32.45 -8.67
C ALA A 319 -8.89 -33.32 -7.78
N GLU A 320 -7.65 -33.59 -8.21
CA GLU A 320 -6.66 -34.33 -7.42
C GLU A 320 -6.27 -33.56 -6.16
N HIS A 321 -6.03 -32.25 -6.25
CA HIS A 321 -5.81 -31.40 -5.08
C HIS A 321 -6.97 -31.50 -4.07
N ILE A 322 -8.22 -31.40 -4.54
CA ILE A 322 -9.41 -31.53 -3.68
C ILE A 322 -9.44 -32.88 -2.96
N ASP A 323 -9.10 -33.98 -3.65
CA ASP A 323 -9.11 -35.31 -3.06
C ASP A 323 -7.91 -35.51 -2.10
N ASN A 324 -6.75 -34.95 -2.41
CA ASN A 324 -5.58 -34.93 -1.53
C ASN A 324 -5.91 -34.25 -0.18
N ILE A 325 -6.52 -33.07 -0.19
CA ILE A 325 -6.92 -32.33 1.02
C ILE A 325 -7.90 -33.13 1.87
N LYS A 326 -8.92 -33.74 1.24
CA LYS A 326 -9.86 -34.60 1.96
C LYS A 326 -9.18 -35.79 2.62
N ASN A 327 -8.25 -36.42 1.91
CA ASN A 327 -7.51 -37.58 2.42
C ASN A 327 -6.58 -37.17 3.57
N TYR A 328 -5.88 -36.05 3.42
CA TYR A 328 -5.00 -35.48 4.44
C TYR A 328 -5.77 -35.17 5.72
N ALA A 329 -6.86 -34.40 5.63
CA ALA A 329 -7.70 -34.06 6.78
C ALA A 329 -8.33 -35.31 7.44
N SER A 330 -8.69 -36.34 6.65
CA SER A 330 -9.18 -37.62 7.20
C SER A 330 -8.08 -38.43 7.90
N GLY A 331 -6.82 -38.15 7.62
CA GLY A 331 -5.68 -38.65 8.38
C GLY A 331 -5.65 -38.03 9.78
N ILE A 332 -5.67 -36.69 9.83
CA ILE A 332 -5.67 -35.90 11.05
C ILE A 332 -6.86 -36.24 11.95
N GLU A 333 -8.06 -36.42 11.39
CA GLU A 333 -9.28 -36.79 12.14
C GLU A 333 -9.07 -38.04 13.02
N LYS A 334 -8.25 -38.99 12.56
CA LYS A 334 -7.95 -40.23 13.30
C LYS A 334 -6.99 -40.01 14.46
N GLU A 335 -6.27 -38.89 14.49
CA GLU A 335 -5.34 -38.49 15.55
C GLU A 335 -6.06 -37.82 16.71
N LEU A 336 -7.20 -37.17 16.45
CA LEU A 336 -7.96 -36.39 17.45
C LEU A 336 -8.38 -37.20 18.68
N LYS A 337 -8.43 -38.54 18.59
CA LYS A 337 -8.67 -39.42 19.76
C LYS A 337 -7.45 -39.60 20.68
N TYR A 338 -6.27 -39.15 20.25
CA TYR A 338 -5.00 -39.27 20.96
C TYR A 338 -4.47 -37.90 21.39
N HIS A 339 -4.43 -36.96 20.44
CA HIS A 339 -4.06 -35.57 20.67
C HIS A 339 -4.91 -34.66 19.79
N PRO A 340 -5.32 -33.47 20.26
CA PRO A 340 -5.79 -32.39 19.41
C PRO A 340 -4.78 -32.09 18.30
N ALA A 341 -5.27 -31.66 17.15
CA ALA A 341 -4.42 -31.36 16.00
C ALA A 341 -4.98 -30.20 15.19
N VAL A 342 -4.12 -29.35 14.66
CA VAL A 342 -4.46 -28.16 13.87
C VAL A 342 -3.61 -28.13 12.61
N VAL A 343 -4.13 -27.55 11.54
CA VAL A 343 -3.29 -27.20 10.38
C VAL A 343 -2.69 -25.81 10.60
N GLY A 344 -1.53 -25.72 11.24
CA GLY A 344 -0.90 -24.46 11.66
C GLY A 344 -0.26 -23.68 10.50
N GLU A 345 -0.06 -24.31 9.35
CA GLU A 345 0.28 -23.61 8.11
C GLU A 345 -0.35 -24.25 6.86
N TRP A 346 -0.89 -23.40 6.00
CA TRP A 346 -1.36 -23.71 4.65
C TRP A 346 -1.52 -22.40 3.85
N SER A 347 -1.64 -22.47 2.52
CA SER A 347 -1.86 -21.28 1.68
C SER A 347 -2.82 -21.53 0.50
N ALA A 348 -3.04 -20.48 -0.30
CA ALA A 348 -3.83 -20.57 -1.53
C ALA A 348 -2.98 -20.90 -2.77
N ALA A 349 -1.67 -21.13 -2.60
CA ALA A 349 -0.75 -21.37 -3.69
C ALA A 349 -1.05 -22.68 -4.42
N LEU A 350 -1.17 -22.59 -5.74
CA LEU A 350 -1.20 -23.74 -6.65
C LEU A 350 0.08 -23.83 -7.49
N THR A 351 0.98 -22.87 -7.31
CA THR A 351 2.28 -22.79 -7.98
C THR A 351 3.36 -22.45 -6.97
N ASP A 352 4.63 -22.72 -7.32
CA ASP A 352 5.78 -22.17 -6.62
C ASP A 352 6.37 -20.95 -7.36
N CYS A 353 5.52 -20.18 -8.06
CA CYS A 353 5.91 -19.02 -8.87
C CYS A 353 6.27 -17.78 -8.06
N THR A 354 5.91 -17.72 -6.77
CA THR A 354 6.21 -16.57 -5.92
C THR A 354 7.73 -16.35 -5.89
N PRO A 355 8.24 -15.15 -6.24
CA PRO A 355 9.67 -14.90 -6.31
C PRO A 355 10.37 -15.24 -4.98
N TRP A 356 11.46 -16.00 -5.07
CA TRP A 356 12.27 -16.46 -3.93
C TRP A 356 11.54 -17.35 -2.92
N LEU A 357 10.35 -17.88 -3.24
CA LEU A 357 9.67 -18.85 -2.38
C LEU A 357 10.53 -20.09 -2.10
N ASN A 358 11.41 -20.45 -3.05
CA ASN A 358 12.35 -21.55 -2.93
C ASN A 358 13.74 -21.12 -2.41
N SER A 359 13.89 -19.94 -1.79
CA SER A 359 15.11 -19.19 -1.49
C SER A 359 15.56 -18.23 -2.61
N VAL A 360 16.31 -17.20 -2.21
CA VAL A 360 17.01 -16.27 -3.09
C VAL A 360 17.93 -17.02 -4.06
N ASN A 361 17.89 -16.60 -5.33
CA ASN A 361 18.59 -17.21 -6.47
C ASN A 361 18.20 -18.66 -6.78
N TRP A 362 17.10 -19.16 -6.22
CA TRP A 362 16.51 -20.44 -6.63
C TRP A 362 15.30 -20.16 -7.52
N GLY A 363 15.23 -20.91 -8.61
CA GLY A 363 14.13 -20.88 -9.56
C GLY A 363 12.88 -21.58 -9.03
N THR A 364 12.01 -21.95 -9.95
CA THR A 364 10.71 -22.58 -9.68
C THR A 364 10.66 -23.96 -10.32
N ARG A 365 10.01 -24.91 -9.64
CA ARG A 365 9.65 -26.20 -10.22
C ARG A 365 8.58 -26.01 -11.29
N TRP A 366 7.71 -25.02 -11.14
CA TRP A 366 6.68 -24.67 -12.14
C TRP A 366 7.26 -24.46 -13.54
N GLU A 367 8.35 -23.69 -13.62
CA GLU A 367 9.03 -23.37 -14.89
C GLU A 367 10.22 -24.28 -15.19
N GLY A 368 10.58 -25.19 -14.28
CA GLY A 368 11.75 -26.07 -14.43
C GLY A 368 13.06 -25.27 -14.46
N THR A 369 13.18 -24.27 -13.60
CA THR A 369 14.34 -23.37 -13.57
C THR A 369 15.29 -23.72 -12.42
N SER A 370 16.60 -23.56 -12.67
CA SER A 370 17.69 -23.93 -11.76
C SER A 370 17.45 -23.46 -10.31
N PRO A 371 17.70 -24.30 -9.30
CA PRO A 371 18.40 -25.59 -9.36
C PRO A 371 17.54 -26.78 -9.81
N TYR A 372 16.26 -26.56 -10.10
CA TYR A 372 15.38 -27.61 -10.59
C TYR A 372 15.59 -27.87 -12.08
N ASP A 373 15.59 -29.14 -12.47
CA ASP A 373 15.82 -29.61 -13.84
C ASP A 373 14.63 -30.42 -14.38
N ASN A 374 13.47 -30.35 -13.71
CA ASN A 374 12.25 -30.99 -14.17
C ASN A 374 11.70 -30.29 -15.43
N ASP A 375 10.95 -31.06 -16.25
CA ASP A 375 10.16 -30.46 -17.32
C ASP A 375 9.17 -29.44 -16.74
N PRO A 376 8.96 -28.28 -17.38
CA PRO A 376 7.98 -27.32 -16.94
C PRO A 376 6.59 -27.96 -16.82
N ILE A 377 5.84 -27.61 -15.76
CA ILE A 377 4.55 -28.22 -15.45
C ILE A 377 3.58 -28.04 -16.62
N LYS A 378 2.88 -29.12 -17.02
CA LYS A 378 2.13 -29.18 -18.29
C LYS A 378 0.82 -28.41 -18.29
N LEU A 379 0.29 -28.06 -17.11
CA LEU A 379 -1.02 -27.42 -16.91
C LEU A 379 -1.00 -25.88 -17.12
N LYS A 380 -0.14 -25.36 -18.03
CA LYS A 380 0.25 -23.94 -18.18
C LYS A 380 -0.85 -22.94 -18.60
N ASP A 381 -1.88 -22.77 -17.77
CA ASP A 381 -2.79 -21.62 -17.85
C ASP A 381 -2.34 -20.46 -16.94
N VAL A 382 -1.16 -20.60 -16.32
CA VAL A 382 -0.59 -19.70 -15.31
C VAL A 382 0.83 -19.30 -15.71
N ASP A 383 1.10 -18.00 -15.65
CA ASP A 383 2.37 -17.35 -15.99
C ASP A 383 3.00 -16.79 -14.71
N CYS A 384 4.18 -17.28 -14.33
CA CYS A 384 4.86 -16.82 -13.11
C CYS A 384 5.16 -15.32 -13.15
N LEU A 385 5.37 -14.72 -14.34
CA LEU A 385 5.61 -13.28 -14.47
C LEU A 385 4.43 -12.44 -13.95
N ASN A 386 3.22 -12.97 -14.06
CA ASN A 386 1.97 -12.28 -13.73
C ASN A 386 1.25 -12.91 -12.53
N ILE A 387 1.86 -13.87 -11.83
CA ILE A 387 1.21 -14.57 -10.71
C ILE A 387 0.84 -13.63 -9.57
N ASN A 388 1.61 -12.57 -9.38
CA ASN A 388 1.35 -11.54 -8.38
C ASN A 388 0.42 -10.42 -8.88
N ASN A 389 -0.13 -10.57 -10.08
CA ASN A 389 -1.11 -9.67 -10.65
C ASN A 389 -2.44 -10.41 -10.82
N TYR A 390 -3.26 -10.40 -9.76
CA TYR A 390 -4.58 -11.01 -9.75
C TYR A 390 -5.47 -10.59 -10.94
N GLN A 391 -5.35 -9.36 -11.44
CA GLN A 391 -6.13 -8.87 -12.58
C GLN A 391 -5.74 -9.58 -13.89
N LYS A 392 -4.54 -10.17 -13.95
CA LYS A 392 -4.04 -10.95 -15.09
C LYS A 392 -4.37 -12.43 -15.02
N TRP A 393 -4.81 -12.93 -13.86
CA TRP A 393 -5.19 -14.34 -13.72
C TRP A 393 -6.35 -14.71 -14.63
N THR A 394 -6.26 -15.88 -15.25
CA THR A 394 -7.36 -16.44 -16.03
C THR A 394 -8.57 -16.71 -15.13
N LYS A 395 -9.79 -16.68 -15.70
CA LYS A 395 -11.01 -17.03 -14.96
C LYS A 395 -10.94 -18.44 -14.36
N LYS A 396 -10.26 -19.36 -15.06
CA LYS A 396 -10.03 -20.73 -14.60
C LYS A 396 -9.17 -20.75 -13.34
N HIS A 397 -8.00 -20.11 -13.36
CA HIS A 397 -7.09 -20.09 -12.23
C HIS A 397 -7.77 -19.49 -10.98
N LYS A 398 -8.47 -18.34 -11.13
CA LYS A 398 -9.26 -17.73 -10.03
C LYS A 398 -10.26 -18.70 -9.41
N ARG A 399 -11.01 -19.45 -10.24
CA ARG A 399 -11.99 -20.43 -9.78
C ARG A 399 -11.34 -21.63 -9.11
N ASP A 400 -10.22 -22.11 -9.65
CA ASP A 400 -9.53 -23.28 -9.13
C ASP A 400 -8.86 -22.94 -7.77
N THR A 401 -8.21 -21.78 -7.65
CA THR A 401 -7.72 -21.25 -6.36
C THR A 401 -8.85 -21.09 -5.34
N ARG A 402 -10.02 -20.54 -5.75
CA ARG A 402 -11.20 -20.46 -4.88
C ARG A 402 -11.59 -21.82 -4.30
N LYS A 403 -11.73 -22.83 -5.17
CA LYS A 403 -12.11 -24.18 -4.77
C LYS A 403 -11.09 -24.81 -3.83
N PHE A 404 -9.80 -24.60 -4.13
CA PHE A 404 -8.69 -25.10 -3.31
C PHE A 404 -8.71 -24.47 -1.91
N ILE A 405 -9.02 -23.18 -1.77
CA ILE A 405 -9.20 -22.53 -0.47
C ILE A 405 -10.44 -23.09 0.25
N GLU A 406 -11.60 -23.14 -0.41
CA GLU A 406 -12.86 -23.57 0.20
C GLU A 406 -12.76 -24.98 0.79
N ILE A 407 -12.16 -25.92 0.05
CA ILE A 407 -12.05 -27.30 0.52
C ILE A 407 -11.06 -27.43 1.69
N GLN A 408 -9.99 -26.64 1.73
CA GLN A 408 -9.06 -26.62 2.85
C GLN A 408 -9.76 -26.12 4.12
N LEU A 409 -10.44 -24.98 4.04
CA LEU A 409 -11.23 -24.44 5.15
C LEU A 409 -12.26 -25.44 5.67
N ASP A 410 -13.08 -25.99 4.77
CA ASP A 410 -14.13 -26.96 5.12
C ASP A 410 -13.55 -28.22 5.79
N GLN A 411 -12.51 -28.81 5.21
CA GLN A 411 -11.95 -30.05 5.75
C GLN A 411 -11.16 -29.82 7.03
N TYR A 412 -10.41 -28.73 7.17
CA TYR A 412 -9.62 -28.47 8.38
C TYR A 412 -10.52 -28.07 9.57
N GLU A 413 -11.62 -27.34 9.35
CA GLU A 413 -12.59 -27.08 10.43
C GLU A 413 -13.39 -28.33 10.82
N ALA A 414 -13.70 -29.21 9.87
CA ALA A 414 -14.50 -30.40 10.14
C ALA A 414 -13.71 -31.57 10.74
N LYS A 415 -12.40 -31.68 10.43
CA LYS A 415 -11.58 -32.87 10.71
C LYS A 415 -10.27 -32.59 11.44
N ALA A 416 -10.01 -31.33 11.77
CA ALA A 416 -8.97 -30.89 12.70
C ALA A 416 -9.61 -29.88 13.67
N ASN A 417 -8.84 -29.36 14.63
CA ASN A 417 -9.27 -28.28 15.52
C ASN A 417 -9.31 -26.92 14.81
N GLY A 418 -9.07 -26.85 13.51
CA GLY A 418 -9.09 -25.63 12.71
C GLY A 418 -7.79 -25.42 11.94
N TRP A 419 -7.47 -24.17 11.65
CA TRP A 419 -6.43 -23.81 10.70
C TRP A 419 -5.81 -22.43 10.98
N ILE A 420 -4.59 -22.25 10.49
CA ILE A 420 -3.86 -20.98 10.52
C ILE A 420 -3.24 -20.75 9.13
N PHE A 421 -3.64 -19.67 8.45
CA PHE A 421 -3.20 -19.40 7.08
C PHE A 421 -1.81 -18.73 7.07
N TRP A 422 -0.94 -19.23 6.20
CA TRP A 422 0.36 -18.66 5.91
C TRP A 422 0.32 -17.79 4.63
N CYS A 423 0.38 -16.47 4.71
CA CYS A 423 0.50 -15.60 5.89
C CYS A 423 -0.46 -14.39 5.82
N TYR A 424 -0.46 -13.52 6.84
CA TYR A 424 -1.32 -12.33 6.85
C TYR A 424 -0.99 -11.37 5.71
N LYS A 425 0.28 -10.97 5.56
CA LYS A 425 0.68 -10.06 4.48
C LYS A 425 2.07 -10.34 3.92
N THR A 426 2.23 -9.95 2.66
CA THR A 426 3.51 -9.88 1.96
C THR A 426 3.61 -8.55 1.21
N GLU A 427 4.80 -8.17 0.76
CA GLU A 427 4.95 -6.95 -0.05
C GLU A 427 4.32 -7.08 -1.46
N ARG A 428 4.32 -8.29 -2.04
CA ARG A 428 4.00 -8.47 -3.46
C ARG A 428 3.24 -9.75 -3.81
N SER A 429 3.18 -10.74 -2.92
CA SER A 429 2.79 -12.11 -3.27
C SER A 429 1.28 -12.32 -3.08
N THR A 430 0.57 -12.69 -4.15
CA THR A 430 -0.90 -12.83 -4.12
C THR A 430 -1.39 -14.19 -3.61
N GLU A 431 -0.64 -15.26 -3.87
CA GLU A 431 -1.06 -16.64 -3.53
C GLU A 431 -0.95 -17.00 -2.04
N ILE A 432 -0.21 -16.19 -1.29
CA ILE A 432 0.22 -16.50 0.10
C ILE A 432 -0.10 -15.37 1.08
N THR A 433 -1.02 -14.46 0.72
CA THR A 433 -1.42 -13.34 1.57
C THR A 433 -2.93 -13.36 1.82
N THR A 434 -3.36 -13.07 3.04
CA THR A 434 -4.79 -12.83 3.35
C THR A 434 -5.15 -11.35 3.36
N ARG A 435 -4.18 -10.45 3.54
CA ARG A 435 -4.39 -9.00 3.58
C ARG A 435 -4.94 -8.50 2.26
N MET A 436 -6.04 -7.76 2.34
CA MET A 436 -6.63 -7.11 1.19
C MET A 436 -5.76 -5.96 0.69
N THR A 437 -5.61 -5.83 -0.63
CA THR A 437 -5.08 -4.60 -1.21
C THR A 437 -6.07 -3.47 -0.91
N LYS A 438 -5.63 -2.51 -0.10
CA LYS A 438 -6.35 -1.27 0.16
C LYS A 438 -6.75 -0.62 -1.16
N SER A 439 -7.97 -0.12 -1.24
CA SER A 439 -8.47 0.41 -2.51
C SER A 439 -9.55 1.46 -2.36
N VAL A 440 -9.60 2.36 -3.32
CA VAL A 440 -10.56 3.46 -3.39
C VAL A 440 -11.32 3.41 -4.72
N ASN A 441 -12.46 4.05 -4.74
CA ASN A 441 -13.22 4.30 -5.96
C ASN A 441 -12.81 5.64 -6.58
N VAL A 442 -12.83 5.71 -7.90
CA VAL A 442 -12.51 6.90 -8.68
C VAL A 442 -13.67 7.20 -9.64
N ALA A 443 -14.16 8.43 -9.61
CA ALA A 443 -15.13 8.96 -10.56
C ALA A 443 -14.46 10.00 -11.45
N ILE A 444 -14.26 9.69 -12.73
CA ILE A 444 -13.59 10.59 -13.67
C ILE A 444 -14.66 11.40 -14.42
N ILE A 445 -14.55 12.73 -14.39
CA ILE A 445 -15.32 13.63 -15.24
C ILE A 445 -14.38 14.33 -16.21
N GLY A 446 -14.61 14.13 -17.49
CA GLY A 446 -13.82 14.73 -18.56
C GLY A 446 -12.76 13.77 -19.10
N ALA A 447 -12.91 13.40 -20.37
CA ALA A 447 -11.95 12.61 -21.15
C ALA A 447 -11.37 13.42 -22.33
N GLY A 448 -11.20 14.74 -22.13
CA GLY A 448 -10.57 15.65 -23.09
C GLY A 448 -9.05 15.48 -23.14
N VAL A 449 -8.31 16.55 -23.48
CA VAL A 449 -6.85 16.51 -23.62
C VAL A 449 -6.16 16.03 -22.34
N VAL A 450 -6.40 16.69 -21.20
CA VAL A 450 -5.83 16.29 -19.89
C VAL A 450 -6.46 14.99 -19.40
N GLY A 451 -7.79 14.85 -19.50
CA GLY A 451 -8.50 13.68 -19.00
C GLY A 451 -8.09 12.37 -19.67
N SER A 452 -7.84 12.38 -20.98
CA SER A 452 -7.35 11.18 -21.69
C SER A 452 -5.91 10.82 -21.33
N ALA A 453 -5.03 11.80 -21.10
CA ALA A 453 -3.69 11.58 -20.56
C ALA A 453 -3.75 11.00 -19.13
N PHE A 454 -4.61 11.55 -18.27
CA PHE A 454 -4.85 11.02 -16.92
C PHE A 454 -5.32 9.55 -16.95
N ILE A 455 -6.29 9.22 -17.80
CA ILE A 455 -6.79 7.84 -17.96
C ILE A 455 -5.65 6.90 -18.42
N ASN A 456 -4.79 7.34 -19.34
CA ASN A 456 -3.66 6.55 -19.81
C ASN A 456 -2.61 6.32 -18.71
N GLN A 457 -2.29 7.34 -17.93
CA GLN A 457 -1.35 7.22 -16.81
C GLN A 457 -1.94 6.30 -15.72
N LEU A 458 -3.21 6.48 -15.37
CA LEU A 458 -3.92 5.64 -14.40
C LEU A 458 -3.98 4.17 -14.83
N ALA A 459 -4.22 3.88 -16.12
CA ALA A 459 -4.26 2.51 -16.65
C ALA A 459 -2.92 1.76 -16.56
N ASN A 460 -1.81 2.48 -16.37
CA ASN A 460 -0.46 1.92 -16.22
C ASN A 460 0.12 2.12 -14.81
N LEU A 461 -0.68 2.64 -13.87
CA LEU A 461 -0.24 2.92 -12.51
C LEU A 461 0.10 1.63 -11.76
N LYS A 462 1.22 1.66 -11.04
CA LYS A 462 1.59 0.66 -10.04
C LYS A 462 1.64 1.38 -8.69
N ALA A 463 0.57 1.28 -7.91
CA ALA A 463 0.44 1.94 -6.62
C ALA A 463 0.09 0.92 -5.53
N PRO A 464 0.49 1.17 -4.25
CA PRO A 464 0.16 0.31 -3.12
C PRO A 464 -1.35 0.29 -2.81
N VAL A 465 -2.07 1.33 -3.19
CA VAL A 465 -3.54 1.42 -3.14
C VAL A 465 -4.11 1.25 -4.54
N ALA A 466 -5.10 0.38 -4.72
CA ALA A 466 -5.77 0.22 -6.00
C ALA A 466 -6.85 1.30 -6.23
N LEU A 467 -6.77 1.99 -7.37
CA LEU A 467 -7.73 3.03 -7.79
C LEU A 467 -8.74 2.42 -8.79
N ASN A 468 -9.96 2.12 -8.33
CA ASN A 468 -11.00 1.49 -9.15
C ASN A 468 -11.90 2.54 -9.80
N VAL A 469 -11.92 2.65 -11.12
CA VAL A 469 -12.74 3.66 -11.81
C VAL A 469 -14.18 3.19 -11.90
N VAL A 470 -15.06 3.69 -11.03
CA VAL A 470 -16.46 3.25 -10.94
C VAL A 470 -17.44 4.11 -11.76
N TYR A 471 -16.97 5.28 -12.18
CA TYR A 471 -17.72 6.22 -13.02
C TYR A 471 -16.76 6.94 -13.96
N LEU A 472 -17.07 6.99 -15.26
CA LEU A 472 -16.28 7.72 -16.25
C LEU A 472 -17.22 8.48 -17.20
N ALA A 473 -17.34 9.80 -17.03
CA ALA A 473 -18.03 10.67 -17.98
C ALA A 473 -17.10 11.04 -19.14
N ARG A 474 -17.29 10.36 -20.29
CA ARG A 474 -16.46 10.55 -21.50
C ARG A 474 -16.80 11.85 -22.24
N SER A 475 -18.02 12.34 -22.06
CA SER A 475 -18.52 13.60 -22.62
C SER A 475 -19.52 14.24 -21.65
N SER A 476 -20.07 15.40 -22.02
CA SER A 476 -21.16 16.05 -21.26
C SER A 476 -22.50 15.31 -21.32
N LYS A 477 -22.60 14.25 -22.14
CA LYS A 477 -23.86 13.50 -22.34
C LYS A 477 -23.75 12.04 -21.97
N GLU A 478 -22.55 11.46 -22.01
CA GLU A 478 -22.35 10.02 -21.88
C GLU A 478 -21.36 9.69 -20.76
N ALA A 479 -21.73 8.72 -19.93
CA ALA A 479 -20.92 8.13 -18.88
C ALA A 479 -20.95 6.60 -18.89
N ILE A 480 -19.90 5.99 -18.38
CA ILE A 480 -19.77 4.55 -18.19
C ILE A 480 -19.73 4.30 -16.68
N PHE A 481 -20.70 3.56 -16.18
CA PHE A 481 -20.80 3.16 -14.78
C PHE A 481 -21.73 1.95 -14.64
N SER A 482 -21.68 1.29 -13.50
CA SER A 482 -22.51 0.14 -13.16
C SER A 482 -23.05 0.29 -11.73
N LYS A 483 -24.24 -0.27 -11.47
CA LYS A 483 -24.89 -0.15 -10.15
C LYS A 483 -24.15 -0.90 -9.04
N ASP A 484 -23.32 -1.86 -9.42
CA ASP A 484 -22.48 -2.67 -8.55
C ASP A 484 -21.04 -2.15 -8.47
N TYR A 485 -20.77 -0.95 -8.99
CA TYR A 485 -19.46 -0.28 -8.91
C TYR A 485 -18.31 -1.11 -9.51
N GLN A 486 -18.58 -1.89 -10.57
CA GLN A 486 -17.50 -2.53 -11.32
C GLN A 486 -16.60 -1.49 -11.96
N SER A 487 -15.29 -1.74 -11.87
CA SER A 487 -14.28 -0.88 -12.47
C SER A 487 -14.39 -0.88 -13.99
N VAL A 488 -14.33 0.32 -14.58
CA VAL A 488 -14.33 0.55 -16.02
C VAL A 488 -13.00 0.10 -16.62
N ASP A 489 -13.06 -0.65 -17.72
CA ASP A 489 -11.85 -0.98 -18.49
C ASP A 489 -11.31 0.26 -19.22
N LEU A 490 -10.24 0.83 -18.66
CA LEU A 490 -9.59 2.04 -19.16
C LEU A 490 -8.89 1.85 -20.51
N LYS A 491 -8.71 0.62 -21.01
CA LYS A 491 -8.15 0.38 -22.35
C LYS A 491 -9.20 0.47 -23.44
N SER A 492 -10.46 0.18 -23.11
CA SER A 492 -11.58 0.12 -24.06
C SER A 492 -12.64 1.21 -23.83
N TYR A 493 -12.49 2.09 -22.83
CA TYR A 493 -13.50 3.09 -22.45
C TYR A 493 -14.05 3.95 -23.59
N LYS A 494 -13.27 4.20 -24.65
CA LYS A 494 -13.73 4.98 -25.81
C LYS A 494 -14.85 4.28 -26.60
N THR A 495 -14.86 2.95 -26.63
CA THR A 495 -15.82 2.13 -27.39
C THR A 495 -16.82 1.40 -26.50
N SER A 496 -16.60 1.36 -25.18
CA SER A 496 -17.49 0.72 -24.22
C SER A 496 -18.92 1.30 -24.25
N PRO A 497 -19.96 0.47 -24.00
CA PRO A 497 -21.32 0.95 -23.87
C PRO A 497 -21.43 2.03 -22.80
N ALA A 498 -22.09 3.13 -23.14
CA ALA A 498 -22.29 4.27 -22.26
C ALA A 498 -23.78 4.52 -22.02
N GLN A 499 -24.07 5.27 -20.96
CA GLN A 499 -25.40 5.69 -20.52
C GLN A 499 -25.41 7.22 -20.36
N PRO A 500 -26.58 7.88 -20.25
CA PRO A 500 -26.62 9.30 -19.94
C PRO A 500 -25.83 9.65 -18.67
N VAL A 501 -25.18 10.81 -18.65
CA VAL A 501 -24.54 11.35 -17.43
C VAL A 501 -25.58 11.53 -16.33
N LEU A 502 -25.22 11.20 -15.09
CA LEU A 502 -26.08 11.46 -13.94
C LEU A 502 -26.14 12.97 -13.64
N PRO A 503 -27.32 13.53 -13.30
CA PRO A 503 -27.43 14.84 -12.68
C PRO A 503 -26.57 14.92 -11.41
N LEU A 504 -26.10 16.11 -11.02
CA LEU A 504 -25.12 16.25 -9.94
C LEU A 504 -25.60 15.70 -8.59
N ASP A 505 -26.86 15.94 -8.19
CA ASP A 505 -27.43 15.36 -6.95
C ASP A 505 -27.48 13.83 -7.00
N GLU A 506 -27.83 13.25 -8.15
CA GLU A 506 -27.84 11.79 -8.36
C GLU A 506 -26.43 11.21 -8.36
N LEU A 507 -25.47 11.91 -8.98
CA LEU A 507 -24.06 11.52 -8.98
C LEU A 507 -23.50 11.54 -7.56
N THR A 508 -23.75 12.58 -6.77
CA THR A 508 -23.33 12.62 -5.36
C THR A 508 -23.90 11.45 -4.58
N SER A 509 -25.20 11.19 -4.73
CA SER A 509 -25.87 10.06 -4.05
C SER A 509 -25.29 8.72 -4.49
N PHE A 510 -25.01 8.55 -5.79
CA PHE A 510 -24.37 7.36 -6.34
C PHE A 510 -22.96 7.15 -5.78
N LEU A 511 -22.13 8.19 -5.71
CA LEU A 511 -20.76 8.07 -5.20
C LEU A 511 -20.71 7.87 -3.67
N ALA A 512 -21.58 8.55 -2.92
CA ALA A 512 -21.66 8.42 -1.47
C ALA A 512 -22.21 7.06 -1.00
N ALA A 513 -23.03 6.41 -1.82
CA ALA A 513 -23.55 5.06 -1.53
C ALA A 513 -22.52 3.94 -1.75
N ALA A 514 -21.34 4.25 -2.29
CA ALA A 514 -20.31 3.26 -2.55
C ALA A 514 -19.69 2.73 -1.25
N LYS A 515 -19.42 1.43 -1.17
CA LYS A 515 -18.82 0.80 0.04
C LYS A 515 -17.38 1.22 0.32
N LYS A 516 -16.69 1.76 -0.70
CA LYS A 516 -15.30 2.22 -0.59
C LYS A 516 -15.26 3.74 -0.73
N PRO A 517 -14.32 4.41 -0.04
CA PRO A 517 -14.10 5.85 -0.19
C PRO A 517 -13.89 6.24 -1.65
N THR A 518 -14.41 7.41 -2.04
CA THR A 518 -14.47 7.83 -3.44
C THR A 518 -13.70 9.13 -3.67
N ILE A 519 -12.94 9.16 -4.77
CA ILE A 519 -12.25 10.33 -5.29
C ILE A 519 -12.92 10.76 -6.61
N LEU A 520 -13.48 11.96 -6.64
CA LEU A 520 -13.89 12.64 -7.85
C LEU A 520 -12.67 13.28 -8.53
N VAL A 521 -12.40 12.88 -9.76
CA VAL A 521 -11.38 13.47 -10.62
C VAL A 521 -12.06 14.33 -11.68
N ASP A 522 -12.17 15.63 -11.43
CA ASP A 522 -12.69 16.59 -12.42
C ASP A 522 -11.55 17.08 -13.30
N ASN A 523 -11.46 16.60 -14.54
CA ASN A 523 -10.52 17.05 -15.57
C ASN A 523 -11.14 18.05 -16.56
N THR A 524 -12.08 18.87 -16.09
CA THR A 524 -12.78 19.88 -16.91
C THR A 524 -12.43 21.32 -16.47
N SER A 525 -13.08 22.29 -17.11
CA SER A 525 -13.09 23.71 -16.72
C SER A 525 -14.52 24.20 -16.45
N ASN A 526 -15.42 23.28 -16.07
CA ASN A 526 -16.85 23.51 -15.92
C ASN A 526 -17.15 24.24 -14.60
N THR A 527 -17.79 25.40 -14.69
CA THR A 527 -18.19 26.21 -13.52
C THR A 527 -19.30 25.55 -12.71
N THR A 528 -20.36 25.03 -13.36
CA THR A 528 -21.47 24.38 -12.65
C THR A 528 -21.02 23.18 -11.82
N LEU A 529 -20.02 22.42 -12.31
CA LEU A 529 -19.42 21.33 -11.54
C LEU A 529 -18.58 21.84 -10.37
N ALA A 530 -17.78 22.89 -10.61
CA ALA A 530 -16.95 23.53 -9.59
C ALA A 530 -17.78 24.12 -8.44
N ASP A 531 -18.90 24.78 -8.75
CA ASP A 531 -19.83 25.34 -7.75
C ASP A 531 -20.47 24.24 -6.88
N TYR A 532 -20.42 22.98 -7.34
CA TYR A 532 -20.97 21.83 -6.66
C TYR A 532 -19.98 21.11 -5.72
N TYR A 533 -18.69 21.48 -5.77
CA TYR A 533 -17.64 20.87 -4.93
C TYR A 533 -17.98 20.81 -3.44
N PRO A 534 -18.54 21.87 -2.81
CA PRO A 534 -18.89 21.79 -1.39
C PRO A 534 -19.84 20.64 -1.06
N LYS A 535 -20.81 20.33 -1.92
CA LYS A 535 -21.75 19.22 -1.70
C LYS A 535 -21.08 17.85 -1.83
N PHE A 536 -20.14 17.68 -2.76
CA PHE A 536 -19.35 16.44 -2.84
C PHE A 536 -18.52 16.23 -1.58
N VAL A 537 -17.82 17.29 -1.14
CA VAL A 537 -16.97 17.26 0.04
C VAL A 537 -17.78 16.96 1.31
N GLU A 538 -18.93 17.59 1.48
CA GLU A 538 -19.85 17.34 2.60
C GLU A 538 -20.36 15.90 2.64
N ALA A 539 -20.50 15.26 1.48
CA ALA A 539 -20.88 13.84 1.36
C ALA A 539 -19.69 12.87 1.54
N GLY A 540 -18.51 13.35 1.95
CA GLY A 540 -17.30 12.54 2.14
C GLY A 540 -16.57 12.18 0.84
N ILE A 541 -16.94 12.77 -0.30
CA ILE A 541 -16.31 12.51 -1.59
C ILE A 541 -15.12 13.45 -1.75
N SER A 542 -13.93 12.89 -1.90
CA SER A 542 -12.69 13.64 -2.08
C SER A 542 -12.54 14.12 -3.53
N ILE A 543 -11.75 15.16 -3.79
CA ILE A 543 -11.60 15.78 -5.12
C ILE A 543 -10.12 15.96 -5.47
N ALA A 544 -9.73 15.51 -6.67
CA ALA A 544 -8.46 15.85 -7.32
C ALA A 544 -8.74 16.51 -8.67
N THR A 545 -8.19 17.70 -8.95
CA THR A 545 -8.62 18.47 -10.13
C THR A 545 -7.60 19.51 -10.62
N PRO A 546 -7.51 19.77 -11.94
CA PRO A 546 -6.88 20.97 -12.49
C PRO A 546 -7.88 22.15 -12.69
N ASN A 547 -9.15 21.98 -12.32
CA ASN A 547 -10.21 22.96 -12.53
C ASN A 547 -10.07 24.16 -11.57
N LYS A 548 -9.61 25.30 -12.09
CA LYS A 548 -9.37 26.51 -11.30
C LYS A 548 -10.65 27.20 -10.79
N LYS A 549 -11.82 26.90 -11.36
CA LYS A 549 -13.04 27.71 -11.17
C LYS A 549 -13.45 27.78 -9.70
N ALA A 550 -13.52 26.63 -9.02
CA ALA A 550 -13.90 26.52 -7.60
C ALA A 550 -12.96 27.29 -6.65
N PHE A 551 -11.71 27.47 -7.07
CA PHE A 551 -10.65 28.01 -6.22
C PHE A 551 -10.36 29.50 -6.47
N SER A 552 -10.90 30.04 -7.55
CA SER A 552 -10.65 31.41 -8.02
C SER A 552 -11.92 32.17 -8.38
N SER A 553 -13.11 31.67 -8.02
CA SER A 553 -14.36 32.44 -8.06
C SER A 553 -14.45 33.36 -6.82
N ASP A 554 -15.63 33.45 -6.22
CA ASP A 554 -15.86 34.11 -4.94
C ASP A 554 -15.09 33.45 -3.78
N LEU A 555 -14.80 34.25 -2.76
CA LEU A 555 -14.09 33.80 -1.57
C LEU A 555 -14.97 32.87 -0.70
N ALA A 556 -16.29 33.02 -0.76
CA ALA A 556 -17.23 32.20 0.01
C ALA A 556 -17.17 30.72 -0.42
N THR A 557 -17.11 30.44 -1.72
CA THR A 557 -16.97 29.08 -2.28
C THR A 557 -15.65 28.45 -1.85
N TRP A 558 -14.53 29.19 -1.92
CA TRP A 558 -13.24 28.72 -1.39
C TRP A 558 -13.36 28.33 0.08
N ASN A 559 -13.92 29.21 0.91
CA ASN A 559 -14.08 28.96 2.34
C ASN A 559 -15.00 27.76 2.61
N ASP A 560 -16.13 27.63 1.90
CA ASP A 560 -17.07 26.53 2.08
C ASP A 560 -16.43 25.17 1.74
N ILE A 561 -15.65 25.08 0.65
CA ILE A 561 -14.91 23.87 0.27
C ILE A 561 -13.97 23.43 1.39
N PHE A 562 -13.09 24.32 1.86
CA PHE A 562 -12.06 23.94 2.84
C PHE A 562 -12.59 23.80 4.26
N ASN A 563 -13.64 24.53 4.65
CA ASN A 563 -14.34 24.32 5.92
C ASN A 563 -15.00 22.94 5.97
N LYS A 564 -15.66 22.52 4.88
CA LYS A 564 -16.26 21.18 4.78
C LYS A 564 -15.20 20.10 4.70
N SER A 565 -14.09 20.34 4.01
CA SER A 565 -12.97 19.38 3.92
C SER A 565 -12.28 19.16 5.27
N ALA A 566 -12.30 20.17 6.16
CA ALA A 566 -11.76 20.05 7.51
C ALA A 566 -12.69 19.35 8.51
N ALA A 567 -13.95 19.06 8.14
CA ALA A 567 -14.87 18.32 8.99
C ALA A 567 -14.46 16.83 9.11
N PRO A 568 -14.79 16.13 10.21
CA PRO A 568 -14.35 14.75 10.44
C PRO A 568 -14.68 13.75 9.32
N ASN A 569 -15.80 13.95 8.63
CA ASN A 569 -16.27 13.12 7.52
C ASN A 569 -16.17 13.83 6.16
N GLY A 570 -15.47 14.95 6.10
CA GLY A 570 -15.30 15.74 4.89
C GLY A 570 -14.37 15.08 3.89
N GLY A 571 -14.71 15.15 2.60
CA GLY A 571 -13.81 14.75 1.53
C GLY A 571 -12.54 15.61 1.51
N LEU A 572 -11.41 15.02 1.14
CA LEU A 572 -10.16 15.75 0.94
C LEU A 572 -10.18 16.48 -0.40
N VAL A 573 -9.65 17.70 -0.46
CA VAL A 573 -9.58 18.47 -1.72
C VAL A 573 -8.13 18.79 -2.06
N TYR A 574 -7.70 18.35 -3.23
CA TYR A 574 -6.38 18.60 -3.80
C TYR A 574 -6.52 19.18 -5.21
N HIS A 575 -5.66 20.14 -5.54
CA HIS A 575 -5.77 20.90 -6.78
C HIS A 575 -4.41 21.42 -7.28
N GLU A 576 -3.33 20.65 -7.11
CA GLU A 576 -1.95 21.01 -7.50
C GLU A 576 -1.91 21.55 -8.94
N ALA A 577 -2.61 20.86 -9.84
CA ALA A 577 -2.65 21.19 -11.26
C ALA A 577 -3.42 22.46 -11.65
N THR A 578 -3.99 23.18 -10.70
CA THR A 578 -4.59 24.50 -10.95
C THR A 578 -3.54 25.59 -11.18
N VAL A 579 -2.34 25.44 -10.63
CA VAL A 579 -1.24 26.41 -10.77
C VAL A 579 0.07 25.69 -11.08
N GLY A 580 0.54 25.79 -12.33
CA GLY A 580 1.82 25.21 -12.75
C GLY A 580 1.78 23.74 -13.15
N ALA A 581 0.61 23.22 -13.52
CA ALA A 581 0.43 21.86 -14.03
C ALA A 581 0.95 20.78 -13.05
N GLY A 582 2.04 20.09 -13.38
CA GLY A 582 2.60 19.04 -12.51
C GLY A 582 3.65 19.54 -11.52
N LEU A 583 3.99 20.84 -11.53
CA LEU A 583 5.02 21.38 -10.64
C LEU A 583 4.55 21.37 -9.18
N PRO A 584 5.42 21.00 -8.23
CA PRO A 584 5.07 21.00 -6.82
C PRO A 584 5.08 22.43 -6.29
N ILE A 585 3.96 23.14 -6.37
CA ILE A 585 3.84 24.56 -5.97
C ILE A 585 2.88 24.70 -4.79
N ILE A 586 1.65 24.20 -4.95
CA ILE A 586 0.58 24.31 -3.97
C ILE A 586 0.87 23.44 -2.75
N GLY A 587 1.31 22.19 -2.95
CA GLY A 587 1.71 21.30 -1.86
C GLY A 587 2.77 21.94 -0.95
N PRO A 588 3.97 22.29 -1.49
CA PRO A 588 5.01 22.95 -0.70
C PRO A 588 4.58 24.27 -0.06
N LEU A 589 3.81 25.12 -0.78
CA LEU A 589 3.30 26.37 -0.21
C LEU A 589 2.37 26.11 0.98
N ARG A 590 1.47 25.13 0.86
CA ARG A 590 0.57 24.72 1.94
C ARG A 590 1.36 24.18 3.14
N ASP A 591 2.39 23.38 2.91
CA ASP A 591 3.22 22.82 3.99
C ASP A 591 3.99 23.92 4.73
N LEU A 592 4.53 24.91 4.02
CA LEU A 592 5.15 26.09 4.63
C LEU A 592 4.17 26.80 5.58
N VAL A 593 2.96 27.11 5.10
CA VAL A 593 1.94 27.82 5.89
C VAL A 593 1.45 26.97 7.08
N LEU A 594 1.14 25.68 6.86
CA LEU A 594 0.62 24.79 7.90
C LEU A 594 1.62 24.54 9.03
N THR A 595 2.92 24.51 8.72
CA THR A 595 3.98 24.40 9.73
C THR A 595 4.28 25.72 10.44
N GLY A 596 3.50 26.78 10.17
CA GLY A 596 3.59 28.08 10.82
C GLY A 596 4.66 29.02 10.23
N ASP A 597 5.15 28.76 9.02
CA ASP A 597 5.95 29.75 8.29
C ASP A 597 5.06 30.88 7.75
N LYS A 598 5.63 32.06 7.51
CA LYS A 598 4.91 33.22 6.98
C LYS A 598 5.46 33.64 5.64
N VAL A 599 4.59 33.67 4.64
CA VAL A 599 4.92 34.14 3.30
C VAL A 599 5.12 35.65 3.33
N GLU A 600 6.26 36.11 2.83
CA GLU A 600 6.53 37.54 2.64
C GLU A 600 6.13 37.98 1.23
N LYS A 601 6.51 37.20 0.22
CA LYS A 601 6.31 37.52 -1.18
C LYS A 601 6.24 36.26 -2.04
N ILE A 602 5.27 36.23 -2.95
CA ILE A 602 5.21 35.26 -4.05
C ILE A 602 5.30 36.03 -5.35
N GLU A 603 6.18 35.60 -6.23
CA GLU A 603 6.27 36.09 -7.60
C GLU A 603 6.28 34.91 -8.55
N GLY A 604 5.67 35.03 -9.72
CA GLY A 604 5.73 33.94 -10.68
C GLY A 604 5.43 34.36 -12.10
N ILE A 605 5.90 33.54 -13.04
CA ILE A 605 5.49 33.51 -14.45
C ILE A 605 4.69 32.22 -14.59
N LEU A 606 3.37 32.35 -14.67
CA LEU A 606 2.42 31.23 -14.56
C LEU A 606 1.63 30.96 -15.86
N SER A 607 1.98 31.65 -16.95
CA SER A 607 1.42 31.44 -18.28
C SER A 607 2.56 31.10 -19.24
N GLY A 608 2.54 29.88 -19.80
CA GLY A 608 3.52 29.46 -20.79
C GLY A 608 3.47 30.33 -22.05
N SER A 609 2.28 30.75 -22.48
CA SER A 609 2.08 31.60 -23.65
C SER A 609 2.71 32.99 -23.44
N LEU A 610 2.45 33.62 -22.30
CA LEU A 610 3.05 34.92 -21.97
C LEU A 610 4.53 34.81 -21.62
N SER A 611 4.97 33.68 -21.06
CA SER A 611 6.40 33.37 -20.87
C SER A 611 7.12 33.37 -22.23
N TYR A 612 6.59 32.64 -23.22
CA TYR A 612 7.16 32.61 -24.57
C TYR A 612 7.20 34.00 -25.22
N VAL A 613 6.11 34.76 -25.13
CA VAL A 613 6.03 36.11 -25.70
C VAL A 613 7.11 37.02 -25.08
N PHE A 614 7.23 37.08 -23.76
CA PHE A 614 8.20 37.97 -23.10
C PHE A 614 9.65 37.48 -23.19
N ASN A 615 9.88 36.17 -23.16
CA ASN A 615 11.22 35.59 -23.36
C ASN A 615 11.73 35.86 -24.79
N THR A 616 10.82 35.98 -25.76
CA THR A 616 11.17 36.31 -27.15
C THR A 616 11.27 37.82 -27.37
N LEU A 617 10.39 38.60 -26.74
CA LEU A 617 10.30 40.05 -26.91
C LEU A 617 11.41 40.81 -26.19
N SER A 618 11.74 40.42 -24.95
CA SER A 618 12.66 41.14 -24.06
C SER A 618 13.78 40.22 -23.55
N THR A 619 14.97 40.44 -24.11
CA THR A 619 16.20 39.70 -23.81
C THR A 619 17.25 40.63 -23.18
N SER A 620 18.32 40.05 -22.63
CA SER A 620 19.48 40.82 -22.14
C SER A 620 20.25 41.54 -23.26
N GLU A 621 20.01 41.15 -24.51
CA GLU A 621 20.53 41.81 -25.70
C GLU A 621 19.45 42.70 -26.33
N LYS A 622 19.88 43.75 -27.04
CA LYS A 622 18.97 44.61 -27.79
C LYS A 622 18.25 43.79 -28.87
N SER A 623 16.93 43.81 -28.82
CA SER A 623 16.07 43.10 -29.77
C SER A 623 15.23 44.12 -30.53
N ASP A 624 15.15 44.01 -31.85
CA ASP A 624 14.25 44.82 -32.69
C ASP A 624 12.94 44.09 -33.00
N LYS A 625 12.68 42.95 -32.33
CA LYS A 625 11.42 42.21 -32.50
C LYS A 625 10.24 43.02 -31.96
N LYS A 626 9.19 43.09 -32.77
CA LYS A 626 7.93 43.77 -32.44
C LYS A 626 6.99 42.86 -31.65
N PHE A 627 6.12 43.46 -30.85
CA PHE A 627 5.17 42.71 -30.02
C PHE A 627 4.16 41.96 -30.88
N SER A 628 3.60 42.65 -31.88
CA SER A 628 2.64 42.07 -32.83
C SER A 628 3.19 40.84 -33.56
N ASP A 629 4.44 40.91 -34.04
CA ASP A 629 5.13 39.81 -34.72
C ASP A 629 5.30 38.59 -33.80
N VAL A 630 5.72 38.82 -32.55
CA VAL A 630 5.90 37.73 -31.57
C VAL A 630 4.56 37.10 -31.20
N VAL A 631 3.50 37.88 -31.01
CA VAL A 631 2.14 37.36 -30.75
C VAL A 631 1.66 36.53 -31.93
N LYS A 632 1.88 37.00 -33.17
CA LYS A 632 1.52 36.26 -34.38
C LYS A 632 2.26 34.92 -34.46
N VAL A 633 3.58 34.92 -34.23
CA VAL A 633 4.38 33.69 -34.21
C VAL A 633 3.92 32.74 -33.10
N ALA A 634 3.62 33.26 -31.90
CA ALA A 634 3.11 32.46 -30.80
C ALA A 634 1.77 31.78 -31.15
N LYS A 635 0.88 32.48 -31.85
CA LYS A 635 -0.36 31.91 -32.36
C LYS A 635 -0.11 30.84 -33.43
N ASP A 636 0.77 31.11 -34.38
CA ASP A 636 1.09 30.17 -35.47
C ASP A 636 1.74 28.87 -34.93
N LEU A 637 2.50 28.97 -33.84
CA LEU A 637 3.05 27.83 -33.10
C LEU A 637 2.04 27.13 -32.18
N GLY A 638 0.82 27.65 -32.05
CA GLY A 638 -0.24 27.09 -31.21
C GLY A 638 -0.06 27.34 -29.71
N TYR A 639 0.73 28.34 -29.31
CA TYR A 639 0.88 28.72 -27.90
C TYR A 639 -0.25 29.61 -27.39
N LEU A 640 -0.99 30.28 -28.27
CA LEU A 640 -2.13 31.14 -27.91
C LEU A 640 -3.44 30.46 -28.31
N GLU A 641 -4.51 30.78 -27.60
CA GLU A 641 -5.88 30.40 -27.95
C GLU A 641 -6.28 30.92 -29.36
N PRO A 642 -7.34 30.36 -29.98
CA PRO A 642 -7.80 30.80 -31.31
C PRO A 642 -7.99 32.31 -31.41
N ASP A 643 -8.43 32.93 -30.32
CA ASP A 643 -8.38 34.37 -30.09
C ASP A 643 -7.26 34.73 -29.09
N PRO A 644 -6.14 35.34 -29.54
CA PRO A 644 -5.04 35.73 -28.67
C PRO A 644 -5.42 36.61 -27.47
N ARG A 645 -6.55 37.32 -27.54
CA ARG A 645 -7.01 38.18 -26.46
C ARG A 645 -7.32 37.40 -25.19
N ASP A 646 -7.67 36.12 -25.29
CA ASP A 646 -7.99 35.27 -24.14
C ASP A 646 -6.77 35.00 -23.24
N ASP A 647 -5.58 34.97 -23.83
CA ASP A 647 -4.31 34.88 -23.09
C ASP A 647 -3.78 36.26 -22.69
N LEU A 648 -3.85 37.23 -23.61
CA LEU A 648 -3.26 38.56 -23.44
C LEU A 648 -3.99 39.43 -22.41
N ASN A 649 -5.25 39.15 -22.10
CA ASN A 649 -6.01 39.88 -21.08
C ASN A 649 -5.55 39.58 -19.63
N GLY A 650 -4.72 38.54 -19.42
CA GLY A 650 -4.15 38.20 -18.12
C GLY A 650 -5.10 37.47 -17.14
N MET A 651 -6.34 37.15 -17.53
CA MET A 651 -7.35 36.61 -16.61
C MET A 651 -7.10 35.17 -16.16
N ASP A 652 -6.51 34.31 -17.01
CA ASP A 652 -6.05 32.98 -16.57
C ASP A 652 -4.97 33.10 -15.49
N PHE A 653 -4.05 34.06 -15.68
CA PHE A 653 -3.00 34.37 -14.73
C PHE A 653 -3.58 34.90 -13.42
N ALA A 654 -4.52 35.84 -13.48
CA ALA A 654 -5.20 36.39 -12.32
C ALA A 654 -5.87 35.31 -11.45
N ARG A 655 -6.48 34.29 -12.08
CA ARG A 655 -7.03 33.13 -11.35
C ARG A 655 -5.96 32.35 -10.60
N LYS A 656 -4.81 32.07 -11.24
CA LYS A 656 -3.70 31.35 -10.60
C LYS A 656 -3.12 32.13 -9.43
N VAL A 657 -2.98 33.45 -9.57
CA VAL A 657 -2.51 34.33 -8.48
C VAL A 657 -3.52 34.40 -7.34
N THR A 658 -4.82 34.44 -7.64
CA THR A 658 -5.88 34.37 -6.63
C THR A 658 -5.73 33.11 -5.76
N ILE A 659 -5.48 31.96 -6.39
CA ILE A 659 -5.29 30.69 -5.68
C ILE A 659 -4.05 30.74 -4.78
N LEU A 660 -2.90 31.15 -5.32
CA LEU A 660 -1.66 31.26 -4.53
C LEU A 660 -1.79 32.24 -3.36
N ALA A 661 -2.44 33.38 -3.59
CA ALA A 661 -2.69 34.39 -2.58
C ALA A 661 -3.54 33.81 -1.43
N ARG A 662 -4.65 33.14 -1.75
CA ARG A 662 -5.54 32.51 -0.76
C ARG A 662 -4.82 31.43 0.05
N ILE A 663 -4.04 30.55 -0.58
CA ILE A 663 -3.25 29.52 0.13
C ILE A 663 -2.24 30.17 1.09
N ALA A 664 -1.60 31.26 0.66
CA ALA A 664 -0.63 31.99 1.46
C ALA A 664 -1.26 32.78 2.63
N GLY A 665 -2.60 32.81 2.75
CA GLY A 665 -3.32 33.54 3.79
C GLY A 665 -3.73 34.97 3.40
N PHE A 666 -3.69 35.32 2.11
CA PHE A 666 -4.16 36.61 1.60
C PHE A 666 -5.59 36.45 1.03
N GLU A 667 -6.58 37.04 1.70
CA GLU A 667 -8.00 36.93 1.33
C GLU A 667 -8.35 37.78 0.10
N VAL A 668 -8.12 37.21 -1.09
CA VAL A 668 -8.51 37.82 -2.37
C VAL A 668 -9.96 37.48 -2.68
N GLU A 669 -10.80 38.50 -2.89
CA GLU A 669 -12.24 38.34 -3.15
C GLU A 669 -12.51 37.68 -4.51
N SER A 670 -11.84 38.14 -5.57
CA SER A 670 -12.00 37.61 -6.93
C SER A 670 -10.78 37.91 -7.81
N PRO A 671 -10.61 37.25 -8.96
CA PRO A 671 -9.53 37.54 -9.92
C PRO A 671 -9.62 38.95 -10.54
N THR A 672 -10.72 39.68 -10.30
CA THR A 672 -10.93 41.06 -10.73
C THR A 672 -10.84 42.06 -9.57
N SER A 673 -10.59 41.62 -8.33
CA SER A 673 -10.52 42.51 -7.15
C SER A 673 -9.14 43.14 -6.93
N PHE A 674 -8.21 42.94 -7.85
CA PHE A 674 -6.85 43.49 -7.79
C PHE A 674 -6.38 43.93 -9.19
N ALA A 675 -5.26 44.64 -9.26
CA ALA A 675 -4.76 45.20 -10.52
C ALA A 675 -4.30 44.09 -11.48
N VAL A 676 -4.91 44.05 -12.67
CA VAL A 676 -4.52 43.17 -13.80
C VAL A 676 -4.22 44.05 -15.00
N ASP A 677 -2.96 44.11 -15.40
CA ASP A 677 -2.49 44.89 -16.56
C ASP A 677 -2.73 44.08 -17.85
N SER A 678 -3.84 44.36 -18.55
CA SER A 678 -4.15 43.72 -19.83
C SER A 678 -3.13 44.13 -20.91
N LEU A 679 -2.64 43.14 -21.67
CA LEU A 679 -1.77 43.38 -22.83
C LEU A 679 -2.57 43.69 -24.10
N VAL A 680 -3.90 43.62 -24.04
CA VAL A 680 -4.79 43.99 -25.14
C VAL A 680 -4.97 45.51 -25.11
N PRO A 681 -4.56 46.26 -26.15
CA PRO A 681 -4.80 47.70 -26.19
C PRO A 681 -6.30 48.00 -26.13
N GLN A 682 -6.71 48.94 -25.27
CA GLN A 682 -8.14 49.25 -25.03
C GLN A 682 -8.98 49.42 -26.31
N PRO A 683 -8.53 50.13 -27.36
CA PRO A 683 -9.32 50.29 -28.58
C PRO A 683 -9.55 48.97 -29.34
N LEU A 684 -8.72 47.96 -29.10
CA LEU A 684 -8.77 46.65 -29.77
C LEU A 684 -9.57 45.60 -28.98
N GLU A 685 -9.91 45.84 -27.72
CA GLU A 685 -10.67 44.88 -26.89
C GLU A 685 -12.05 44.58 -27.49
N SER A 686 -12.71 45.62 -28.00
CA SER A 686 -14.09 45.56 -28.52
C SER A 686 -14.22 45.02 -29.95
N LEU A 687 -13.12 44.62 -30.60
CA LEU A 687 -13.16 44.08 -31.96
C LEU A 687 -13.92 42.76 -32.04
N ALA A 688 -14.53 42.48 -33.19
CA ALA A 688 -15.41 41.33 -33.34
C ALA A 688 -14.63 40.00 -33.40
N THR A 689 -13.42 40.01 -33.96
CA THR A 689 -12.64 38.78 -34.18
C THR A 689 -11.18 38.91 -33.79
N GLY A 690 -10.58 37.81 -33.35
CA GLY A 690 -9.12 37.72 -33.11
C GLY A 690 -8.27 37.96 -34.37
N ALA A 691 -8.84 37.81 -35.57
CA ALA A 691 -8.14 38.14 -36.82
C ALA A 691 -8.01 39.66 -37.01
N GLU A 692 -9.10 40.41 -36.80
CA GLU A 692 -9.07 41.88 -36.81
C GLU A 692 -8.14 42.44 -35.72
N PHE A 693 -8.13 41.79 -34.55
CA PHE A 693 -7.20 42.12 -33.47
C PHE A 693 -5.74 42.03 -33.92
N LEU A 694 -5.34 40.91 -34.54
CA LEU A 694 -3.96 40.71 -35.01
C LEU A 694 -3.57 41.66 -36.14
N GLU A 695 -4.51 42.04 -36.99
CA GLU A 695 -4.26 42.99 -38.08
C GLU A 695 -3.96 44.40 -37.55
N LYS A 696 -4.64 44.83 -36.48
CA LYS A 696 -4.48 46.16 -35.88
C LYS A 696 -3.45 46.25 -34.76
N LEU A 697 -3.05 45.11 -34.17
CA LEU A 697 -2.05 45.07 -33.11
C LEU A 697 -0.72 45.80 -33.45
N PRO A 698 -0.21 45.79 -34.71
CA PRO A 698 1.00 46.51 -35.07
C PRO A 698 0.96 48.03 -34.83
N GLU A 699 -0.24 48.64 -34.76
CA GLU A 699 -0.41 50.07 -34.46
C GLU A 699 0.12 50.45 -33.06
N TYR A 700 0.29 49.47 -32.17
CA TYR A 700 0.71 49.66 -30.78
C TYR A 700 2.14 49.15 -30.48
N ASP A 701 2.89 48.73 -31.50
CA ASP A 701 4.24 48.20 -31.32
C ASP A 701 5.22 49.25 -30.75
N SER A 702 5.02 50.53 -31.05
CA SER A 702 5.87 51.62 -30.54
C SER A 702 5.85 51.72 -29.02
N ASP A 703 4.71 51.44 -28.39
CA ASP A 703 4.55 51.52 -26.94
C ASP A 703 5.31 50.40 -26.25
N PHE A 704 5.21 49.17 -26.78
CA PHE A 704 5.98 48.03 -26.29
C PHE A 704 7.48 48.17 -26.55
N GLN A 705 7.86 48.72 -27.71
CA GLN A 705 9.26 49.00 -28.04
C GLN A 705 9.86 49.99 -27.03
N LYS A 706 9.16 51.08 -26.72
CA LYS A 706 9.59 52.05 -25.71
C LYS A 706 9.78 51.40 -24.33
N ARG A 707 8.80 50.60 -23.87
CA ARG A 707 8.89 49.88 -22.58
C ARG A 707 10.12 48.96 -22.52
N LYS A 708 10.43 48.29 -23.63
CA LYS A 708 11.59 47.38 -23.76
C LYS A 708 12.91 48.17 -23.73
N ASP A 709 13.00 49.26 -24.47
CA ASP A 709 14.19 50.10 -24.53
C ASP A 709 14.47 50.75 -23.16
N ASP A 710 13.42 51.21 -22.46
CA ASP A 710 13.51 51.75 -21.10
C ASP A 710 14.01 50.69 -20.09
N ALA A 711 13.54 49.44 -20.20
CA ALA A 711 14.02 48.36 -19.34
C ALA A 711 15.48 47.98 -19.64
N LEU A 712 15.86 47.91 -20.92
CA LEU A 712 17.22 47.59 -21.33
C LEU A 712 18.22 48.66 -20.88
N ALA A 713 17.83 49.94 -20.95
CA ALA A 713 18.63 51.06 -20.43
C ALA A 713 18.91 50.96 -18.92
N GLU A 714 18.07 50.23 -18.18
CA GLU A 714 18.25 49.94 -16.75
C GLU A 714 18.97 48.60 -16.49
N ASN A 715 19.49 47.91 -17.51
CA ASN A 715 20.02 46.55 -17.45
C ASN A 715 19.00 45.50 -16.95
N LYS A 716 17.73 45.66 -17.38
CA LYS A 716 16.62 44.80 -16.99
C LYS A 716 15.87 44.24 -18.20
N VAL A 717 15.17 43.14 -17.99
CA VAL A 717 14.21 42.57 -18.94
C VAL A 717 12.78 42.75 -18.45
N LEU A 718 11.84 42.76 -19.38
CA LEU A 718 10.41 42.74 -19.10
C LEU A 718 9.92 41.30 -18.98
N ARG A 719 9.11 41.04 -17.95
CA ARG A 719 8.37 39.78 -17.79
C ARG A 719 6.94 40.09 -17.38
N TYR A 720 6.01 39.24 -17.79
CA TYR A 720 4.64 39.31 -17.32
C TYR A 720 4.47 38.40 -16.10
N VAL A 721 4.21 39.00 -14.94
CA VAL A 721 4.28 38.32 -13.65
C VAL A 721 3.04 38.51 -12.81
N GLY A 722 2.76 37.50 -12.00
CA GLY A 722 1.85 37.60 -10.87
C GLY A 722 2.64 37.84 -9.59
N GLN A 723 2.14 38.72 -8.73
CA GLN A 723 2.78 39.08 -7.47
C GLN A 723 1.76 39.07 -6.32
N VAL A 724 2.16 38.47 -5.21
CA VAL A 724 1.50 38.57 -3.90
C VAL A 724 2.54 39.13 -2.93
N ASP A 725 2.37 40.36 -2.49
CA ASP A 725 3.30 41.05 -1.60
C ASP A 725 2.60 41.38 -0.28
N PHE A 726 2.93 40.63 0.77
CA PHE A 726 2.33 40.81 2.10
C PHE A 726 2.83 42.10 2.77
N LYS A 727 4.06 42.54 2.48
CA LYS A 727 4.61 43.79 3.06
C LYS A 727 3.94 45.01 2.44
N ALA A 728 3.66 44.97 1.14
CA ALA A 728 2.96 46.03 0.43
C ALA A 728 1.42 45.91 0.50
N ASN A 729 0.90 44.83 1.10
CA ASN A 729 -0.52 44.46 1.11
C ASN A 729 -1.14 44.52 -0.30
N LYS A 730 -0.46 43.94 -1.29
CA LYS A 730 -0.79 44.09 -2.71
C LYS A 730 -0.73 42.77 -3.45
N VAL A 731 -1.79 42.52 -4.22
CA VAL A 731 -1.82 41.48 -5.26
C VAL A 731 -1.88 42.18 -6.62
N SER A 732 -1.12 41.70 -7.60
CA SER A 732 -1.18 42.25 -8.96
C SER A 732 -0.71 41.26 -10.01
N VAL A 733 -1.19 41.45 -11.23
CA VAL A 733 -0.71 40.79 -12.45
C VAL A 733 -0.33 41.85 -13.47
N GLY A 734 0.86 41.75 -14.05
CA GLY A 734 1.26 42.71 -15.09
C GLY A 734 2.74 42.65 -15.47
N ILE A 735 3.16 43.63 -16.27
CA ILE A 735 4.56 43.75 -16.67
C ILE A 735 5.43 44.24 -15.51
N ALA A 736 6.51 43.52 -15.22
CA ALA A 736 7.54 43.94 -14.28
C ALA A 736 8.94 43.86 -14.91
N LYS A 737 9.87 44.65 -14.36
CA LYS A 737 11.28 44.69 -14.76
C LYS A 737 12.11 43.81 -13.81
N TYR A 738 12.98 42.98 -14.36
CA TYR A 738 13.89 42.12 -13.60
C TYR A 738 15.33 42.30 -14.08
N ASP A 739 16.29 42.30 -13.15
CA ASP A 739 17.71 42.32 -13.47
C ASP A 739 18.11 41.08 -14.28
N PHE A 740 19.17 41.19 -15.09
CA PHE A 740 19.59 40.11 -16.00
C PHE A 740 20.03 38.83 -15.29
N ASP A 741 20.45 38.92 -14.03
CA ASP A 741 20.86 37.79 -13.19
C ASP A 741 19.68 37.17 -12.42
N HIS A 742 18.50 37.80 -12.45
CA HIS A 742 17.32 37.26 -11.78
C HIS A 742 16.86 35.95 -12.48
N PRO A 743 16.41 34.92 -11.73
CA PRO A 743 15.95 33.65 -12.32
C PRO A 743 14.87 33.79 -13.40
N PHE A 744 14.06 34.85 -13.35
CA PHE A 744 13.00 35.10 -14.35
C PHE A 744 13.58 35.60 -15.69
N ALA A 745 14.78 36.18 -15.69
CA ALA A 745 15.43 36.68 -16.89
C ALA A 745 16.00 35.55 -17.76
N SER A 746 16.41 34.43 -17.15
CA SER A 746 17.09 33.31 -17.81
C SER A 746 16.17 32.17 -18.28
N LEU A 747 14.85 32.33 -18.13
CA LEU A 747 13.88 31.35 -18.62
C LEU A 747 14.01 31.12 -20.12
N LYS A 748 13.89 29.84 -20.52
CA LYS A 748 13.92 29.41 -21.92
C LYS A 748 12.55 28.87 -22.31
N GLY A 749 12.17 29.11 -23.56
CA GLY A 749 10.91 28.62 -24.10
C GLY A 749 9.70 29.18 -23.36
N SER A 750 8.85 28.29 -22.87
CA SER A 750 7.55 28.58 -22.26
C SER A 750 7.42 28.03 -20.83
N ASP A 751 8.54 27.90 -20.12
CA ASP A 751 8.54 27.42 -18.74
C ASP A 751 7.77 28.37 -17.81
N ASN A 752 7.13 27.79 -16.80
CA ASN A 752 6.65 28.51 -15.64
C ASN A 752 7.72 28.53 -14.56
N VAL A 753 7.70 29.58 -13.74
CA VAL A 753 8.52 29.68 -12.54
C VAL A 753 7.76 30.38 -11.44
N VAL A 754 7.97 29.92 -10.20
CA VAL A 754 7.48 30.57 -8.99
C VAL A 754 8.64 30.79 -8.04
N SER A 755 8.69 31.99 -7.46
CA SER A 755 9.59 32.40 -6.39
C SER A 755 8.76 32.64 -5.14
N ILE A 756 9.06 31.89 -4.08
CA ILE A 756 8.37 31.97 -2.79
C ILE A 756 9.38 32.41 -1.74
N LYS A 757 9.18 33.59 -1.17
CA LYS A 757 9.97 34.13 -0.08
C LYS A 757 9.17 34.11 1.21
N THR A 758 9.75 33.60 2.28
CA THR A 758 9.13 33.48 3.60
C THR A 758 10.06 33.96 4.71
N GLU A 759 9.57 34.02 5.95
CA GLU A 759 10.41 34.30 7.12
C GLU A 759 11.54 33.25 7.28
N ARG A 760 11.26 31.96 7.03
CA ARG A 760 12.26 30.88 7.11
C ARG A 760 13.14 30.77 5.86
N TYR A 761 12.65 31.22 4.70
CA TYR A 761 13.36 31.21 3.42
C TYR A 761 13.61 32.65 2.93
N PRO A 762 14.59 33.37 3.52
CA PRO A 762 14.96 34.70 3.06
C PRO A 762 15.61 34.68 1.67
N ASN A 763 16.26 33.57 1.32
CA ASN A 763 16.60 33.20 -0.04
C ASN A 763 15.39 32.46 -0.64
N PRO A 764 14.74 33.00 -1.68
CA PRO A 764 13.46 32.44 -2.16
C PRO A 764 13.59 31.02 -2.68
N LEU A 765 12.57 30.20 -2.40
CA LEU A 765 12.38 28.91 -3.06
C LEU A 765 11.98 29.16 -4.52
N ILE A 766 12.76 28.66 -5.46
CA ILE A 766 12.49 28.76 -6.90
C ILE A 766 12.05 27.40 -7.43
N ILE A 767 10.85 27.33 -8.00
CA ILE A 767 10.31 26.14 -8.66
C ILE A 767 10.12 26.47 -10.13
N GLN A 768 10.79 25.74 -11.03
CA GLN A 768 10.75 25.97 -12.47
C GLN A 768 10.47 24.68 -13.24
N GLY A 769 9.70 24.78 -14.32
CA GLY A 769 9.59 23.75 -15.35
C GLY A 769 8.38 23.97 -16.25
N ALA A 770 7.99 22.92 -16.97
CA ALA A 770 6.83 22.98 -17.87
C ALA A 770 5.54 23.26 -17.09
N GLY A 771 4.95 24.45 -17.32
CA GLY A 771 3.74 24.91 -16.65
C GLY A 771 2.43 24.57 -17.34
N ALA A 772 2.50 23.85 -18.46
CA ALA A 772 1.36 23.44 -19.28
C ALA A 772 1.73 22.18 -20.08
N GLY A 773 0.71 21.43 -20.52
CA GLY A 773 0.85 20.20 -21.30
C GLY A 773 0.01 19.08 -20.75
N ALA A 774 -0.55 18.24 -21.63
CA ALA A 774 -1.50 17.20 -21.26
C ALA A 774 -0.92 16.21 -20.22
N GLU A 775 0.26 15.67 -20.51
CA GLU A 775 0.92 14.67 -19.68
C GLU A 775 1.35 15.22 -18.30
N VAL A 776 1.96 16.41 -18.27
CA VAL A 776 2.42 17.02 -17.02
C VAL A 776 1.26 17.48 -16.14
N THR A 777 0.16 17.96 -16.74
CA THR A 777 -1.04 18.35 -15.98
C THR A 777 -1.74 17.12 -15.42
N ALA A 778 -1.91 16.08 -16.25
CA ALA A 778 -2.49 14.81 -15.83
C ALA A 778 -1.68 14.15 -14.71
N HIS A 779 -0.35 14.24 -14.77
CA HIS A 779 0.55 13.77 -13.72
C HIS A 779 0.27 14.47 -12.38
N GLY A 780 0.12 15.80 -12.36
CA GLY A 780 -0.21 16.53 -11.14
C GLY A 780 -1.55 16.09 -10.53
N VAL A 781 -2.58 15.89 -11.37
CA VAL A 781 -3.88 15.37 -10.93
C VAL A 781 -3.78 13.93 -10.40
N LEU A 782 -2.99 13.08 -11.05
CA LEU A 782 -2.77 11.70 -10.60
C LEU A 782 -2.00 11.62 -9.29
N ALA A 783 -0.99 12.47 -9.11
CA ALA A 783 -0.27 12.58 -7.84
C ALA A 783 -1.21 12.98 -6.70
N ASP A 784 -2.12 13.92 -6.94
CA ASP A 784 -3.14 14.32 -5.96
C ASP A 784 -4.13 13.18 -5.66
N ALA A 785 -4.60 12.44 -6.67
CA ALA A 785 -5.45 11.29 -6.46
C ALA A 785 -4.76 10.19 -5.62
N ILE A 786 -3.45 9.97 -5.81
CA ILE A 786 -2.65 9.02 -5.02
C ILE A 786 -2.54 9.50 -3.56
N LYS A 787 -2.16 10.76 -3.33
CA LYS A 787 -2.07 11.35 -1.97
C LYS A 787 -3.40 11.23 -1.21
N ILE A 788 -4.52 11.44 -1.90
CA ILE A 788 -5.85 11.25 -1.32
C ILE A 788 -6.07 9.76 -1.01
N ALA A 789 -5.81 8.87 -1.98
CA ALA A 789 -6.03 7.44 -1.83
C ALA A 789 -5.26 6.85 -0.64
N GLU A 790 -3.99 7.20 -0.45
CA GLU A 790 -3.18 6.74 0.69
C GLU A 790 -3.74 7.17 2.05
N ARG A 791 -4.45 8.30 2.10
CA ARG A 791 -5.05 8.84 3.33
C ARG A 791 -6.42 8.28 3.65
N ILE A 792 -7.18 7.85 2.64
CA ILE A 792 -8.57 7.41 2.81
C ILE A 792 -8.77 5.92 2.54
N ALA A 793 -7.78 5.21 2.02
CA ALA A 793 -7.94 3.80 1.73
C ALA A 793 -8.01 2.98 3.01
N ASN A 794 -9.19 2.41 3.22
CA ASN A 794 -9.45 1.46 4.28
C ASN A 794 -9.16 0.05 3.77
#